data_AF-A0A6B3M781-F1
#
_entry.id   AF-A0A6B3M781-F1
#
_cell.length_a   1.000
_cell.length_b   1.000
_cell.length_c   1.000
_cell.angle_alpha   90.00
_cell.angle_beta   90.00
_cell.angle_gamma   90.00
#
_symmetry.space_group_name_H-M   'P 1'
#
loop_
_entity.id
_entity.type
_entity.pdbx_description
1 polymer ?
#
loop_
_entity_poly.entity_id
_entity_poly.type
_entity_poly.pdbx_seq_one_letter_code
_entity_poly.pdbx_strand_id
1 'polypeptide(L)'
;MTGGTTPDNRAKSERGSNPVLSNTRGKFTLYNVAGLGKAYYLVDTKVVNYAMVEESLEKAYDYQVFLSKSAKIIKGSSGSLKVLGVEAEDDCLFYKYQQITKEIYDKLISVPVVQTDLSVLVFARANLDQGYLNTAKYALVSSFDTTLTEKHAKALTNVEITEFARDLEEAIFEPAILDNHVFLNGIEVNKKISLWSLIKLLEEDKSNIIINFKHLRDNYQRQSAKRIEGTRDKDGKVIKPQLKTEHLDDAEYVQMGSVAVNHNTATINMLITKKVKLVDTERGNQISEVAGMVVTELNKFRNYTIVSDGEVNLKSLKVKISSKKVFELLKSKGVITKNSSPAEEFDFRVEWDLRLDNLPLVDFDSSFGSIEGLFKELAAIKILSSILSAHLQQESAVYIHEQLEEMQKNYLSKSVYINFPTTTEYSDLEEAIASGNINSRIVRKIDIGSKEILNLGKLYSANKFLNRLYEGYNQDTGEQLEKLSFDITLNENIIFGHKYLSSRLKLTKVDELMRQIFDNFLGIEDHSTVVAILLKTGAEALLPILQARWRGEDIVREELVAAFLTANNKLKEYTEKIYREKVSPLVFYIGATGLISDHMDGIAETAEAIGAKYGDLQFSKHERQGTFFEVGDSIISVYPKKEYYSTTV
;
A
#
# COMPACT_ATOMS: atom_id res chain seq x y z
N MET A 1 37.00 38.09 -90.61
CA MET A 1 35.79 37.42 -91.11
C MET A 1 35.91 35.93 -90.81
N THR A 2 34.89 35.41 -90.11
CA THR A 2 34.42 34.01 -90.13
C THR A 2 35.41 32.86 -89.92
N GLY A 3 35.39 32.29 -88.71
CA GLY A 3 34.64 31.05 -88.46
C GLY A 3 35.42 29.73 -88.43
N GLY A 4 35.15 28.90 -87.40
CA GLY A 4 35.10 27.45 -87.57
C GLY A 4 35.78 26.53 -86.52
N THR A 5 35.16 26.42 -85.33
CA THR A 5 34.85 25.17 -84.58
C THR A 5 35.92 24.14 -84.19
N THR A 6 36.03 23.89 -82.87
CA THR A 6 36.19 22.55 -82.26
C THR A 6 35.57 22.54 -80.85
N PRO A 7 34.93 21.45 -80.38
CA PRO A 7 34.01 21.48 -79.24
C PRO A 7 34.59 20.94 -77.91
N ASP A 8 34.27 21.69 -76.87
CA ASP A 8 33.73 21.34 -75.54
C ASP A 8 34.23 20.08 -74.80
N ASN A 9 35.01 20.33 -73.74
CA ASN A 9 35.43 19.38 -72.71
C ASN A 9 34.39 19.32 -71.58
N ARG A 10 33.66 18.19 -71.47
CA ARG A 10 32.84 17.91 -70.28
C ARG A 10 33.72 17.61 -69.06
N ALA A 11 33.77 18.58 -68.15
CA ALA A 11 34.31 18.41 -66.81
C ALA A 11 33.37 17.56 -65.93
N LYS A 12 33.94 16.57 -65.25
CA LYS A 12 33.34 15.88 -64.10
C LYS A 12 33.15 16.88 -62.97
N SER A 13 31.89 17.12 -62.59
CA SER A 13 31.51 17.85 -61.38
C SER A 13 31.17 16.83 -60.29
N GLU A 14 32.17 16.43 -59.50
CA GLU A 14 31.96 15.90 -58.16
C GLU A 14 31.73 17.08 -57.21
N ARG A 15 30.48 17.30 -56.82
CA ARG A 15 30.13 18.00 -55.59
C ARG A 15 29.07 17.17 -54.88
N GLY A 16 29.54 16.19 -54.13
CA GLY A 16 28.78 15.63 -53.02
C GLY A 16 28.66 16.70 -51.94
N SER A 17 27.55 17.42 -51.93
CA SER A 17 27.13 18.20 -50.77
C SER A 17 26.64 17.22 -49.71
N ASN A 18 27.49 16.90 -48.74
CA ASN A 18 27.04 16.32 -47.48
C ASN A 18 25.94 17.23 -46.91
N PRO A 19 24.73 16.73 -46.62
CA PRO A 19 23.74 17.52 -45.90
C PRO A 19 24.30 17.82 -44.51
N VAL A 20 24.38 19.10 -44.17
CA VAL A 20 24.77 19.58 -42.86
C VAL A 20 23.76 19.04 -41.85
N LEU A 21 24.18 18.06 -41.05
CA LEU A 21 23.46 17.58 -39.87
C LEU A 21 23.30 18.75 -38.89
N SER A 22 22.10 19.30 -38.75
CA SER A 22 21.78 20.23 -37.68
C SER A 22 21.54 19.45 -36.38
N ASN A 23 22.61 19.06 -35.69
CA ASN A 23 22.49 18.51 -34.34
C ASN A 23 22.11 19.65 -33.39
N THR A 24 20.87 19.68 -32.94
CA THR A 24 20.45 20.58 -31.85
C THR A 24 20.75 19.90 -30.52
N ARG A 25 21.51 20.59 -29.66
CA ARG A 25 21.83 20.14 -28.31
C ARG A 25 21.02 20.92 -27.29
N GLY A 26 20.32 20.20 -26.42
CA GLY A 26 19.61 20.76 -25.26
C GLY A 26 20.08 20.12 -23.96
N LYS A 27 19.63 20.68 -22.84
CA LYS A 27 19.77 20.07 -21.52
C LYS A 27 18.46 20.13 -20.74
N PHE A 28 18.19 19.13 -19.91
CA PHE A 28 17.05 19.16 -19.02
C PHE A 28 17.33 18.46 -17.68
N THR A 29 16.56 18.82 -16.65
CA THR A 29 16.60 18.17 -15.34
C THR A 29 15.37 17.29 -15.15
N LEU A 30 15.53 16.11 -14.55
CA LEU A 30 14.45 15.32 -14.00
C LEU A 30 14.20 15.75 -12.55
N TYR A 31 12.98 16.16 -12.23
CA TYR A 31 12.55 16.55 -10.91
C TYR A 31 11.47 15.60 -10.39
N ASN A 32 11.41 15.41 -9.08
CA ASN A 32 10.22 14.87 -8.43
C ASN A 32 9.18 15.98 -8.16
N VAL A 33 7.99 15.60 -7.70
CA VAL A 33 6.90 16.54 -7.36
C VAL A 33 7.23 17.48 -6.18
N ALA A 34 8.32 17.23 -5.45
CA ALA A 34 8.85 18.15 -4.43
C ALA A 34 9.88 19.14 -4.99
N GLY A 35 10.09 19.16 -6.32
CA GLY A 35 11.05 20.04 -7.00
C GLY A 35 12.51 19.67 -6.79
N LEU A 36 12.79 18.46 -6.31
CA LEU A 36 14.15 17.97 -6.11
C LEU A 36 14.67 17.34 -7.40
N GLY A 37 15.83 17.80 -7.87
CA GLY A 37 16.50 17.25 -9.04
C GLY A 37 17.00 15.82 -8.77
N LYS A 38 16.52 14.87 -9.56
CA LYS A 38 16.84 13.44 -9.50
C LYS A 38 17.93 13.04 -10.51
N ALA A 39 17.92 13.65 -11.68
CA ALA A 39 18.93 13.42 -12.71
C ALA A 39 19.05 14.63 -13.66
N TYR A 40 20.17 14.75 -14.36
CA TYR A 40 20.46 15.84 -15.28
C TYR A 40 20.91 15.25 -16.61
N TYR A 41 20.34 15.72 -17.71
CA TYR A 41 20.59 15.15 -19.03
C TYR A 41 21.02 16.22 -20.03
N LEU A 42 21.93 15.84 -20.91
CA LEU A 42 22.08 16.42 -22.24
C LEU A 42 21.28 15.59 -23.22
N VAL A 43 20.69 16.26 -24.22
CA VAL A 43 20.01 15.60 -25.31
C VAL A 43 20.51 16.16 -26.63
N ASP A 44 20.87 15.26 -27.55
CA ASP A 44 21.22 15.58 -28.93
C ASP A 44 20.17 14.99 -29.86
N THR A 45 19.68 15.81 -30.79
CA THR A 45 18.72 15.38 -31.82
C THR A 45 19.45 15.07 -33.12
N LYS A 46 19.17 13.90 -33.70
CA LYS A 46 19.69 13.45 -34.99
C LYS A 46 18.53 13.06 -35.91
N VAL A 47 18.39 13.75 -37.03
CA VAL A 47 17.44 13.37 -38.10
C VAL A 47 18.11 12.35 -39.01
N VAL A 48 17.38 11.30 -39.39
CA VAL A 48 17.88 10.21 -40.24
C VAL A 48 16.96 10.06 -41.45
N ASN A 49 17.54 9.84 -42.64
CA ASN A 49 16.80 9.71 -43.89
C ASN A 49 17.09 8.34 -44.53
N TYR A 50 16.62 7.23 -43.94
CA TYR A 50 16.82 5.88 -44.53
C TYR A 50 15.64 4.92 -44.23
N ALA A 51 15.35 4.03 -45.17
CA ALA A 51 14.28 3.03 -45.12
C ALA A 51 14.52 1.83 -44.17
N MET A 52 15.70 1.73 -43.55
CA MET A 52 15.99 0.73 -42.52
C MET A 52 16.82 1.39 -41.42
N VAL A 53 16.25 1.45 -40.22
CA VAL A 53 16.82 2.19 -39.11
C VAL A 53 17.39 1.21 -38.09
N GLU A 54 18.71 1.00 -38.17
CA GLU A 54 19.50 0.36 -37.14
C GLU A 54 20.56 1.35 -36.64
N GLU A 55 20.41 1.82 -35.39
CA GLU A 55 21.29 2.83 -34.80
C GLU A 55 21.88 2.27 -33.49
N SER A 56 23.21 2.19 -33.46
CA SER A 56 23.93 1.82 -32.24
C SER A 56 24.08 3.01 -31.30
N LEU A 57 24.01 2.76 -29.99
CA LEU A 57 24.25 3.80 -28.99
C LEU A 57 25.76 4.07 -28.89
N GLU A 58 26.16 5.32 -29.08
CA GLU A 58 27.55 5.71 -28.89
C GLU A 58 27.91 5.72 -27.40
N LYS A 59 29.15 5.36 -27.05
CA LYS A 59 29.60 5.24 -25.64
C LYS A 59 29.43 6.50 -24.78
N ALA A 60 29.23 7.66 -25.41
CA ALA A 60 29.04 8.92 -24.71
C ALA A 60 27.61 9.13 -24.20
N TYR A 61 26.65 8.32 -24.65
CA TYR A 61 25.23 8.42 -24.28
C TYR A 61 24.81 7.18 -23.48
N ASP A 62 23.83 7.38 -22.59
CA ASP A 62 23.30 6.34 -21.70
C ASP A 62 21.98 5.78 -22.23
N TYR A 63 21.29 6.53 -23.08
CA TYR A 63 19.98 6.15 -23.61
C TYR A 63 19.72 6.80 -24.98
N GLN A 64 18.94 6.14 -25.82
CA GLN A 64 18.43 6.75 -27.05
C GLN A 64 16.95 6.41 -27.26
N VAL A 65 16.24 7.33 -27.91
CA VAL A 65 14.86 7.13 -28.32
C VAL A 65 14.68 7.47 -29.79
N PHE A 66 14.11 6.54 -30.54
CA PHE A 66 13.60 6.75 -31.88
C PHE A 66 12.17 7.28 -31.83
N LEU A 67 11.86 8.28 -32.66
CA LEU A 67 10.53 8.81 -32.90
C LEU A 67 10.28 8.91 -34.41
N SER A 68 9.12 8.42 -34.84
CA SER A 68 8.48 8.80 -36.09
C SER A 68 7.04 9.22 -35.82
N LYS A 69 6.72 10.48 -36.13
CA LYS A 69 5.37 11.03 -35.93
C LYS A 69 4.40 10.50 -36.98
N SER A 70 4.82 10.40 -38.24
CA SER A 70 3.99 9.90 -39.34
C SER A 70 3.66 8.41 -39.17
N ALA A 71 4.64 7.60 -38.76
CA ALA A 71 4.41 6.18 -38.48
C ALA A 71 3.77 5.92 -37.10
N LYS A 72 3.67 6.95 -36.24
CA LYS A 72 3.28 6.84 -34.83
C LYS A 72 4.10 5.81 -34.05
N ILE A 73 5.42 5.81 -34.23
CA ILE A 73 6.36 4.87 -33.59
C ILE A 73 7.26 5.60 -32.60
N ILE A 74 7.34 5.07 -31.38
CA ILE A 74 8.33 5.47 -30.36
C ILE A 74 9.02 4.20 -29.86
N LYS A 75 10.36 4.20 -29.83
CA LYS A 75 11.14 3.07 -29.26
C LYS A 75 12.38 3.58 -28.54
N GLY A 76 12.55 3.21 -27.28
CA GLY A 76 13.75 3.52 -26.50
C GLY A 76 14.67 2.31 -26.30
N SER A 77 15.94 2.57 -26.01
CA SER A 77 16.94 1.55 -25.61
C SER A 77 18.17 2.20 -24.96
N SER A 78 18.79 1.49 -24.02
CA SER A 78 20.14 1.78 -23.51
C SER A 78 21.25 1.09 -24.34
N GLY A 79 20.89 0.49 -25.48
CA GLY A 79 21.81 -0.13 -26.43
C GLY A 79 21.37 0.16 -27.86
N SER A 80 21.70 -0.74 -28.80
CA SER A 80 21.30 -0.57 -30.20
C SER A 80 19.78 -0.65 -30.37
N LEU A 81 19.26 0.18 -31.28
CA LEU A 81 17.86 0.18 -31.70
C LEU A 81 17.74 -0.37 -33.10
N LYS A 82 16.87 -1.36 -33.26
CA LYS A 82 16.38 -1.82 -34.56
C LYS A 82 14.90 -1.47 -34.68
N VAL A 83 14.59 -0.58 -35.61
CA VAL A 83 13.23 -0.11 -35.85
C VAL A 83 12.72 -0.74 -37.14
N LEU A 84 11.49 -1.25 -37.07
CA LEU A 84 10.77 -1.88 -38.18
C LEU A 84 9.44 -1.16 -38.35
N GLY A 85 8.89 -1.17 -39.57
CA GLY A 85 7.59 -0.58 -39.87
C GLY A 85 7.61 0.93 -40.13
N VAL A 86 8.75 1.46 -40.59
CA VAL A 86 8.88 2.84 -41.09
C VAL A 86 9.12 2.81 -42.60
N GLU A 87 8.41 3.65 -43.32
CA GLU A 87 8.51 3.85 -44.77
C GLU A 87 9.53 4.93 -45.11
N ALA A 88 9.92 5.03 -46.39
CA ALA A 88 10.96 5.98 -46.82
C ALA A 88 10.55 7.46 -46.67
N GLU A 89 9.25 7.72 -46.70
CA GLU A 89 8.63 9.03 -46.51
C GLU A 89 8.40 9.41 -45.03
N ASP A 90 8.61 8.49 -44.09
CA ASP A 90 8.37 8.75 -42.69
C ASP A 90 9.43 9.66 -42.06
N ASP A 91 9.02 10.53 -41.14
CA ASP A 91 9.95 11.31 -40.35
C ASP A 91 10.70 10.38 -39.36
N CYS A 92 12.02 10.45 -39.35
CA CYS A 92 12.84 9.60 -38.49
C CYS A 92 13.78 10.46 -37.65
N LEU A 93 13.52 10.53 -36.34
CA LEU A 93 14.29 11.31 -35.38
C LEU A 93 14.85 10.41 -34.28
N PHE A 94 16.10 10.64 -33.93
CA PHE A 94 16.73 10.09 -32.73
C PHE A 94 17.00 11.19 -31.73
N TYR A 95 16.58 10.97 -30.49
CA TYR A 95 17.07 11.70 -29.33
C TYR A 95 18.11 10.83 -28.61
N LYS A 96 19.32 11.34 -28.43
CA LYS A 96 20.40 10.67 -27.69
C LYS A 96 20.62 11.39 -26.37
N TYR A 97 20.49 10.67 -25.26
CA TYR A 97 20.51 11.21 -23.91
C TYR A 97 21.79 10.81 -23.19
N GLN A 98 22.46 11.80 -22.62
CA GLN A 98 23.63 11.60 -21.77
C GLN A 98 23.31 12.13 -20.37
N GLN A 99 23.32 11.23 -19.38
CA GLN A 99 23.23 11.61 -17.99
C GLN A 99 24.55 12.26 -17.56
N ILE A 100 24.44 13.42 -16.92
CA ILE A 100 25.57 14.20 -16.43
C ILE A 100 25.39 14.54 -14.95
N THR A 101 26.46 14.92 -14.28
CA THR A 101 26.37 15.42 -12.91
C THR A 101 25.81 16.84 -12.89
N LYS A 102 25.26 17.25 -11.73
CA LYS A 102 24.76 18.61 -11.53
C LYS A 102 25.83 19.67 -11.80
N GLU A 103 27.06 19.41 -11.36
CA GLU A 103 28.20 20.32 -11.52
C GLU A 103 28.54 20.54 -13.00
N ILE A 104 28.40 19.52 -13.83
CA ILE A 104 28.58 19.64 -15.29
C ILE A 104 27.41 20.41 -15.88
N TYR A 105 26.18 20.08 -15.48
CA TYR A 105 24.95 20.72 -15.97
C TYR A 105 24.96 22.23 -15.76
N ASP A 106 25.37 22.67 -14.57
CA ASP A 106 25.43 24.09 -14.17
C ASP A 106 26.53 24.85 -14.94
N LYS A 107 27.62 24.18 -15.33
CA LYS A 107 28.71 24.78 -16.14
C LYS A 107 28.34 24.98 -17.61
N LEU A 108 27.37 24.22 -18.13
CA LEU A 108 26.96 24.28 -19.53
C LEU A 108 25.96 25.44 -19.78
N ILE A 109 26.39 26.68 -19.51
CA ILE A 109 25.53 27.87 -19.59
C ILE A 109 25.06 28.16 -21.03
N SER A 110 25.88 27.80 -22.03
CA SER A 110 25.56 28.01 -23.44
C SER A 110 24.62 26.95 -24.04
N VAL A 111 24.31 25.88 -23.31
CA VAL A 111 23.38 24.84 -23.76
C VAL A 111 21.97 25.19 -23.26
N PRO A 112 20.98 25.32 -24.15
CA PRO A 112 19.63 25.74 -23.77
C PRO A 112 18.94 24.69 -22.89
N VAL A 113 18.15 25.17 -21.92
CA VAL A 113 17.29 24.33 -21.08
C VAL A 113 16.00 24.03 -21.86
N VAL A 114 15.66 22.75 -21.99
CA VAL A 114 14.58 22.25 -22.86
C VAL A 114 13.50 21.47 -22.10
N GLN A 115 13.13 21.90 -20.89
CA GLN A 115 12.15 21.21 -20.03
C GLN A 115 10.83 20.87 -20.73
N THR A 116 10.28 21.79 -21.51
CA THR A 116 8.97 21.63 -22.17
C THR A 116 9.09 21.09 -23.61
N ASP A 117 10.29 20.64 -24.02
CA ASP A 117 10.52 20.14 -25.37
C ASP A 117 10.00 18.71 -25.56
N LEU A 118 9.69 18.35 -26.81
CA LEU A 118 9.22 17.03 -27.19
C LEU A 118 10.18 15.91 -26.76
N SER A 119 11.48 16.19 -26.70
CA SER A 119 12.48 15.23 -26.22
C SER A 119 12.22 14.74 -24.80
N VAL A 120 11.59 15.52 -23.92
CA VAL A 120 11.27 15.12 -22.54
C VAL A 120 10.05 14.20 -22.52
N LEU A 121 8.99 14.50 -23.30
CA LEU A 121 7.79 13.66 -23.39
C LEU A 121 8.11 12.29 -24.02
N VAL A 122 8.92 12.29 -25.09
CA VAL A 122 9.39 11.06 -25.75
C VAL A 122 10.28 10.24 -24.83
N PHE A 123 11.14 10.89 -24.02
CA PHE A 123 11.91 10.22 -22.98
C PHE A 123 11.00 9.58 -21.93
N ALA A 124 9.97 10.29 -21.45
CA ALA A 124 9.00 9.78 -20.48
C ALA A 124 8.28 8.54 -21.03
N ARG A 125 7.74 8.63 -22.25
CA ARG A 125 7.00 7.55 -22.92
C ARG A 125 7.85 6.30 -23.11
N ALA A 126 9.10 6.46 -23.56
CA ALA A 126 10.00 5.34 -23.79
C ALA A 126 10.45 4.66 -22.50
N ASN A 127 10.70 5.42 -21.43
CA ASN A 127 11.01 4.85 -20.12
C ASN A 127 9.81 4.11 -19.52
N LEU A 128 8.59 4.62 -19.75
CA LEU A 128 7.36 3.98 -19.31
C LEU A 128 7.18 2.59 -19.95
N ASP A 129 7.43 2.46 -21.27
CA ASP A 129 7.38 1.18 -21.98
C ASP A 129 8.35 0.13 -21.42
N GLN A 130 9.49 0.58 -20.91
CA GLN A 130 10.52 -0.29 -20.34
C GLN A 130 10.30 -0.58 -18.85
N GLY A 131 9.21 -0.08 -18.27
CA GLY A 131 8.89 -0.27 -16.86
C GLY A 131 9.65 0.65 -15.90
N TYR A 132 10.43 1.62 -16.39
CA TYR A 132 11.09 2.65 -15.57
C TYR A 132 10.10 3.73 -15.12
N LEU A 133 9.11 3.32 -14.33
CA LEU A 133 7.95 4.12 -13.95
C LEU A 133 8.32 5.42 -13.21
N ASN A 134 9.22 5.35 -12.23
CA ASN A 134 9.70 6.54 -11.52
C ASN A 134 10.36 7.54 -12.49
N THR A 135 11.26 7.07 -13.35
CA THR A 135 11.95 7.91 -14.34
C THR A 135 10.97 8.56 -15.31
N ALA A 136 9.98 7.81 -15.81
CA ALA A 136 8.94 8.33 -16.68
C ALA A 136 8.11 9.43 -15.98
N LYS A 137 7.78 9.24 -14.71
CA LYS A 137 7.06 10.24 -13.91
C LYS A 137 7.90 11.47 -13.60
N TYR A 138 9.19 11.32 -13.32
CA TYR A 138 10.08 12.47 -13.16
C TYR A 138 10.19 13.26 -14.45
N ALA A 139 10.26 12.60 -15.60
CA ALA A 139 10.24 13.27 -16.89
C ALA A 139 8.91 14.01 -17.12
N LEU A 140 7.78 13.39 -16.79
CA LEU A 140 6.47 14.04 -16.85
C LEU A 140 6.41 15.29 -15.97
N VAL A 141 6.78 15.19 -14.69
CA VAL A 141 6.78 16.35 -13.77
C VAL A 141 7.71 17.46 -14.28
N SER A 142 8.79 17.08 -14.95
CA SER A 142 9.80 18.01 -15.47
C SER A 142 9.41 18.70 -16.77
N SER A 143 8.37 18.22 -17.45
CA SER A 143 7.79 18.92 -18.61
C SER A 143 6.95 20.13 -18.19
N PHE A 144 6.69 20.28 -16.88
CA PHE A 144 5.82 21.30 -16.30
C PHE A 144 4.39 21.31 -16.86
N ASP A 145 3.99 20.22 -17.51
CA ASP A 145 2.61 19.97 -17.94
C ASP A 145 1.79 19.54 -16.73
N THR A 146 1.10 20.49 -16.10
CA THR A 146 0.29 20.25 -14.90
C THR A 146 -0.92 19.40 -15.22
N THR A 147 -1.51 19.55 -16.42
CA THR A 147 -2.67 18.76 -16.84
C THR A 147 -2.36 17.27 -16.82
N LEU A 148 -1.23 16.87 -17.40
CA LEU A 148 -0.81 15.46 -17.37
C LEU A 148 -0.26 15.05 -16.00
N THR A 149 0.47 15.95 -15.31
CA THR A 149 1.05 15.66 -13.99
C THR A 149 -0.01 15.36 -12.94
N GLU A 150 -1.05 16.19 -12.82
CA GLU A 150 -2.14 15.98 -11.86
C GLU A 150 -2.89 14.67 -12.11
N LYS A 151 -3.02 14.28 -13.38
CA LYS A 151 -3.69 13.04 -13.78
C LYS A 151 -2.85 11.79 -13.51
N HIS A 152 -1.55 11.83 -13.82
CA HIS A 152 -0.73 10.61 -13.94
C HIS A 152 0.41 10.47 -12.93
N ALA A 153 0.74 11.50 -12.14
CA ALA A 153 1.83 11.41 -11.16
C ALA A 153 1.63 10.24 -10.17
N LYS A 154 0.38 9.91 -9.83
CA LYS A 154 0.03 8.80 -8.92
C LYS A 154 -0.26 7.45 -9.61
N ALA A 155 -0.14 7.35 -10.94
CA ALA A 155 -0.46 6.13 -11.70
C ALA A 155 0.41 4.93 -11.27
N LEU A 156 -0.19 3.85 -10.77
CA LEU A 156 0.56 2.71 -10.22
C LEU A 156 0.08 1.36 -10.71
N THR A 157 -1.18 1.24 -11.10
CA THR A 157 -1.77 -0.01 -11.62
C THR A 157 -1.61 -0.08 -13.14
N ASN A 158 -1.65 -1.28 -13.73
CA ASN A 158 -1.53 -1.45 -15.18
C ASN A 158 -2.53 -0.59 -15.97
N VAL A 159 -3.75 -0.41 -15.44
CA VAL A 159 -4.78 0.41 -16.07
C VAL A 159 -4.37 1.89 -16.10
N GLU A 160 -3.92 2.43 -14.97
CA GLU A 160 -3.46 3.82 -14.86
C GLU A 160 -2.18 4.05 -15.69
N ILE A 161 -1.26 3.08 -15.71
CA ILE A 161 -0.02 3.14 -16.51
C ILE A 161 -0.35 3.11 -18.01
N THR A 162 -1.32 2.31 -18.43
CA THR A 162 -1.78 2.27 -19.83
C THR A 162 -2.43 3.59 -20.23
N GLU A 163 -3.24 4.19 -19.35
CA GLU A 163 -3.83 5.50 -19.60
C GLU A 163 -2.76 6.59 -19.69
N PHE A 164 -1.76 6.55 -18.80
CA PHE A 164 -0.61 7.44 -18.84
C PHE A 164 0.16 7.32 -20.16
N ALA A 165 0.43 6.10 -20.62
CA ALA A 165 1.10 5.87 -21.89
C ALA A 165 0.31 6.45 -23.08
N ARG A 166 -1.00 6.23 -23.11
CA ARG A 166 -1.90 6.74 -24.17
C ARG A 166 -1.93 8.26 -24.20
N ASP A 167 -2.10 8.91 -23.06
CA ASP A 167 -2.17 10.36 -22.99
C ASP A 167 -0.81 11.02 -23.34
N LEU A 168 0.31 10.36 -23.04
CA LEU A 168 1.63 10.77 -23.55
C LEU A 168 1.73 10.64 -25.06
N GLU A 169 1.23 9.55 -25.65
CA GLU A 169 1.21 9.36 -27.11
C GLU A 169 0.35 10.43 -27.81
N GLU A 170 -0.81 10.77 -27.25
CA GLU A 170 -1.68 11.83 -27.75
C GLU A 170 -0.95 13.18 -27.73
N ALA A 171 -0.28 13.52 -26.62
CA ALA A 171 0.55 14.71 -26.51
C ALA A 171 1.72 14.75 -27.53
N ILE A 172 2.31 13.59 -27.86
CA ILE A 172 3.47 13.49 -28.76
C ILE A 172 3.05 13.54 -30.25
N PHE A 173 1.98 12.81 -30.61
CA PHE A 173 1.55 12.63 -32.00
C PHE A 173 0.49 13.63 -32.44
N GLU A 174 -0.24 14.24 -31.50
CA GLU A 174 -1.31 15.20 -31.78
C GLU A 174 -1.08 16.51 -31.01
N PRO A 175 -0.01 17.28 -31.34
CA PRO A 175 0.43 18.42 -30.51
C PRO A 175 -0.63 19.52 -30.29
N ALA A 176 -1.66 19.58 -31.15
CA ALA A 176 -2.78 20.50 -30.98
C ALA A 176 -3.53 20.30 -29.64
N ILE A 177 -3.45 19.11 -29.03
CA ILE A 177 -4.07 18.88 -27.72
C ILE A 177 -3.39 19.71 -26.60
N LEU A 178 -2.09 20.00 -26.76
CA LEU A 178 -1.29 20.76 -25.79
C LEU A 178 -1.77 22.20 -25.63
N ASP A 179 -2.50 22.74 -26.62
CA ASP A 179 -3.13 24.07 -26.52
C ASP A 179 -4.16 24.14 -25.38
N ASN A 180 -4.70 22.99 -24.94
CA ASN A 180 -5.62 22.89 -23.82
C ASN A 180 -4.93 22.54 -22.49
N HIS A 181 -3.60 22.36 -22.50
CA HIS A 181 -2.84 22.00 -21.31
C HIS A 181 -2.38 23.24 -20.55
N VAL A 182 -2.22 23.09 -19.23
CA VAL A 182 -1.68 24.13 -18.36
C VAL A 182 -0.20 23.83 -18.09
N PHE A 183 0.67 24.73 -18.56
CA PHE A 183 2.11 24.65 -18.31
C PHE A 183 2.54 25.66 -17.24
N LEU A 184 3.36 25.21 -16.29
CA LEU A 184 3.98 26.05 -15.28
C LEU A 184 5.40 26.47 -15.68
N ASN A 185 5.92 27.50 -15.02
CA ASN A 185 7.31 27.95 -15.17
C ASN A 185 8.30 27.15 -14.31
N GLY A 186 7.82 26.16 -13.55
CA GLY A 186 8.58 25.37 -12.60
C GLY A 186 7.66 24.56 -11.68
N ILE A 187 8.25 23.79 -10.77
CA ILE A 187 7.51 22.94 -9.83
C ILE A 187 7.13 23.74 -8.58
N GLU A 188 5.86 23.71 -8.22
CA GLU A 188 5.36 24.31 -7.00
C GLU A 188 5.71 23.44 -5.78
N VAL A 189 6.73 23.86 -5.02
CA VAL A 189 7.21 23.10 -3.86
C VAL A 189 6.47 23.52 -2.59
N ASN A 190 5.76 22.58 -1.97
CA ASN A 190 5.18 22.77 -0.65
C ASN A 190 6.21 22.50 0.45
N LYS A 191 6.69 23.56 1.10
CA LYS A 191 7.72 23.49 2.17
C LYS A 191 7.16 23.28 3.58
N LYS A 192 5.85 23.03 3.72
CA LYS A 192 5.24 22.76 5.04
C LYS A 192 5.63 21.38 5.53
N ILE A 193 5.43 21.14 6.84
CA ILE A 193 5.54 19.79 7.42
C ILE A 193 4.63 18.82 6.66
N SER A 194 5.08 17.59 6.44
CA SER A 194 4.21 16.55 5.89
C SER A 194 3.13 16.13 6.87
N LEU A 195 1.98 15.70 6.34
CA LEU A 195 0.88 15.18 7.15
C LEU A 195 1.34 13.96 7.94
N TRP A 196 2.16 13.09 7.37
CA TRP A 196 2.78 11.98 8.09
C TRP A 196 3.57 12.43 9.32
N SER A 197 4.45 13.42 9.16
CA SER A 197 5.25 13.97 10.26
C SER A 197 4.38 14.71 11.28
N LEU A 198 3.30 15.37 10.85
CA LEU A 198 2.31 15.96 11.75
C LEU A 198 1.58 14.88 12.56
N ILE A 199 1.14 13.78 11.94
CA ILE A 199 0.44 12.69 12.63
C ILE A 199 1.29 12.07 13.74
N LYS A 200 2.59 11.85 13.50
CA LYS A 200 3.52 11.36 14.53
C LYS A 200 3.58 12.29 15.74
N LEU A 201 3.70 13.59 15.48
CA LEU A 201 3.71 14.61 16.53
C LEU A 201 2.40 14.60 17.32
N LEU A 202 1.25 14.54 16.63
CA LEU A 202 -0.06 14.48 17.28
C LEU A 202 -0.24 13.20 18.12
N GLU A 203 0.31 12.07 17.67
CA GLU A 203 0.24 10.80 18.41
C GLU A 203 1.10 10.82 19.68
N GLU A 204 2.31 11.39 19.62
CA GLU A 204 3.20 11.58 20.77
C GLU A 204 2.56 12.45 21.86
N ASP A 205 1.82 13.48 21.46
CA ASP A 205 1.19 14.45 22.36
C ASP A 205 -0.34 14.29 22.49
N LYS A 206 -0.90 13.14 22.09
CA LYS A 206 -2.36 12.94 22.00
C LYS A 206 -3.13 13.20 23.29
N SER A 207 -2.51 12.98 24.45
CA SER A 207 -3.11 13.27 25.77
C SER A 207 -3.32 14.77 26.04
N ASN A 208 -2.66 15.63 25.28
CA ASN A 208 -2.75 17.08 25.40
C ASN A 208 -3.72 17.72 24.38
N ILE A 209 -4.41 16.90 23.58
CA ILE A 209 -5.25 17.34 22.46
C ILE A 209 -6.66 16.78 22.62
N ILE A 210 -7.63 17.68 22.68
CA ILE A 210 -9.05 17.35 22.81
C ILE A 210 -9.76 17.78 21.54
N ILE A 211 -10.55 16.90 20.94
CA ILE A 211 -11.21 17.10 19.64
C ILE A 211 -12.67 17.49 19.87
N ASN A 212 -13.16 18.50 19.15
CA ASN A 212 -14.59 18.76 19.03
C ASN A 212 -15.23 17.66 18.16
N PHE A 213 -15.99 16.77 18.81
CA PHE A 213 -16.55 15.57 18.17
C PHE A 213 -17.67 15.89 17.21
N LYS A 214 -18.46 16.95 17.47
CA LYS A 214 -19.50 17.41 16.55
C LYS A 214 -18.86 17.87 15.23
N HIS A 215 -17.87 18.76 15.32
CA HIS A 215 -17.13 19.22 14.15
C HIS A 215 -16.48 18.07 13.37
N LEU A 216 -15.89 17.08 14.06
CA LEU A 216 -15.35 15.89 13.40
C LEU A 216 -16.42 15.15 12.59
N ARG A 217 -17.62 14.93 13.15
CA ARG A 217 -18.70 14.23 12.43
C ARG A 217 -19.22 15.02 11.24
N ASP A 218 -19.39 16.34 11.40
CA ASP A 218 -19.96 17.21 10.37
C ASP A 218 -19.01 17.38 9.17
N ASN A 219 -17.70 17.21 9.38
CA ASN A 219 -16.67 17.35 8.33
C ASN A 219 -16.07 16.02 7.88
N TYR A 220 -16.58 14.89 8.36
CA TYR A 220 -16.07 13.57 8.00
C TYR A 220 -16.90 12.94 6.88
N GLN A 221 -16.23 12.59 5.79
CA GLN A 221 -16.82 11.75 4.76
C GLN A 221 -16.51 10.27 5.03
N ARG A 222 -17.56 9.45 5.08
CA ARG A 222 -17.44 8.01 5.33
C ARG A 222 -16.74 7.31 4.17
N GLN A 223 -15.76 6.47 4.51
CA GLN A 223 -14.91 5.78 3.55
C GLN A 223 -15.26 4.30 3.34
N SER A 224 -16.31 3.82 4.00
CA SER A 224 -16.78 2.44 3.93
C SER A 224 -18.30 2.36 3.87
N ALA A 225 -18.81 1.23 3.38
CA ALA A 225 -20.19 0.83 3.51
C ALA A 225 -20.67 1.00 4.97
N LYS A 226 -21.77 1.73 5.19
CA LYS A 226 -22.37 1.84 6.52
C LYS A 226 -22.93 0.49 6.94
N ARG A 227 -22.52 0.08 8.15
CA ARG A 227 -23.04 -1.11 8.83
C ARG A 227 -23.94 -0.67 9.98
N ILE A 228 -25.00 -1.42 10.21
CA ILE A 228 -25.96 -1.24 11.29
C ILE A 228 -25.97 -2.49 12.18
N GLU A 229 -26.29 -2.29 13.45
CA GLU A 229 -26.37 -3.38 14.45
C GLU A 229 -27.57 -4.28 14.14
N GLY A 230 -27.34 -5.59 14.06
CA GLY A 230 -28.33 -6.62 13.76
C GLY A 230 -27.90 -7.64 12.71
N THR A 231 -28.76 -8.63 12.48
CA THR A 231 -28.66 -9.65 11.43
C THR A 231 -29.86 -9.56 10.50
N ARG A 232 -29.76 -10.05 9.26
CA ARG A 232 -30.93 -10.14 8.36
C ARG A 232 -31.61 -11.49 8.50
N ASP A 233 -32.94 -11.52 8.49
CA ASP A 233 -33.73 -12.74 8.35
C ASP A 233 -33.81 -13.21 6.89
N LYS A 234 -34.57 -14.29 6.65
CA LYS A 234 -34.75 -14.88 5.31
C LYS A 234 -35.44 -13.92 4.33
N ASP A 235 -36.22 -12.97 4.83
CA ASP A 235 -36.93 -11.95 4.04
C ASP A 235 -36.10 -10.67 3.86
N GLY A 236 -34.87 -10.66 4.37
CA GLY A 236 -33.96 -9.53 4.30
C GLY A 236 -34.24 -8.43 5.32
N LYS A 237 -35.16 -8.60 6.27
CA LYS A 237 -35.44 -7.61 7.32
C LYS A 237 -34.40 -7.70 8.43
N VAL A 238 -34.03 -6.54 8.98
CA VAL A 238 -33.02 -6.45 10.04
C VAL A 238 -33.64 -6.80 11.39
N ILE A 239 -33.13 -7.87 12.01
CA ILE A 239 -33.38 -8.25 13.40
C ILE A 239 -32.34 -7.52 14.27
N LYS A 240 -32.81 -6.65 15.15
CA LYS A 240 -31.95 -5.91 16.08
C LYS A 240 -31.51 -6.80 17.24
N PRO A 241 -30.33 -6.57 17.83
CA PRO A 241 -29.91 -7.26 19.05
C PRO A 241 -30.81 -6.91 20.24
N GLN A 242 -30.87 -7.83 21.22
CA GLN A 242 -31.68 -7.64 22.44
C GLN A 242 -31.10 -6.54 23.35
N LEU A 243 -29.81 -6.23 23.20
CA LEU A 243 -29.14 -5.16 23.92
C LEU A 243 -28.69 -4.07 22.94
N LYS A 244 -28.56 -2.85 23.45
CA LYS A 244 -28.03 -1.68 22.74
C LYS A 244 -27.02 -0.94 23.62
N THR A 245 -26.32 0.01 23.02
CA THR A 245 -25.41 0.91 23.74
C THR A 245 -25.96 2.31 23.82
N GLU A 246 -25.82 2.94 24.98
CA GLU A 246 -26.11 4.36 25.20
C GLU A 246 -24.84 5.05 25.73
N HIS A 247 -24.60 6.30 25.32
CA HIS A 247 -23.46 7.05 25.83
C HIS A 247 -23.66 7.37 27.32
N LEU A 248 -22.56 7.32 28.09
CA LEU A 248 -22.59 7.77 29.49
C LEU A 248 -22.65 9.30 29.60
N ASP A 249 -22.17 9.99 28.57
CA ASP A 249 -22.21 11.45 28.45
C ASP A 249 -22.53 11.89 27.02
N ASP A 250 -23.09 13.09 26.91
CA ASP A 250 -23.23 13.82 25.66
C ASP A 250 -22.03 14.75 25.43
N ALA A 251 -20.82 14.33 25.88
CA ALA A 251 -19.64 15.17 25.78
C ALA A 251 -19.39 15.59 24.32
N GLU A 252 -19.39 16.90 24.09
CA GLU A 252 -19.07 17.50 22.80
C GLU A 252 -17.60 17.29 22.43
N TYR A 253 -16.76 17.09 23.45
CA TYR A 253 -15.31 16.97 23.32
C TYR A 253 -14.85 15.57 23.69
N VAL A 254 -13.93 15.03 22.91
CA VAL A 254 -13.31 13.72 23.16
C VAL A 254 -11.80 13.84 23.14
N GLN A 255 -11.13 13.07 23.98
CA GLN A 255 -9.66 12.97 23.92
C GLN A 255 -9.24 12.47 22.53
N MET A 256 -8.17 13.04 21.97
CA MET A 256 -7.58 12.51 20.75
C MET A 256 -7.14 11.05 20.98
N GLY A 257 -7.61 10.19 20.09
CA GLY A 257 -7.31 8.77 20.14
C GLY A 257 -5.97 8.39 19.53
N SER A 258 -5.71 7.08 19.45
CA SER A 258 -4.56 6.57 18.71
C SER A 258 -4.76 6.70 17.20
N VAL A 259 -3.66 6.80 16.47
CA VAL A 259 -3.66 6.79 15.01
C VAL A 259 -3.05 5.47 14.54
N ALA A 260 -3.62 4.89 13.49
CA ALA A 260 -3.15 3.66 12.89
C ALA A 260 -3.07 3.82 11.37
N VAL A 261 -1.97 3.32 10.83
CA VAL A 261 -1.65 3.38 9.40
C VAL A 261 -1.91 2.00 8.84
N ASN A 262 -2.72 1.92 7.80
CA ASN A 262 -3.11 0.65 7.24
C ASN A 262 -1.87 -0.12 6.72
N HIS A 263 -1.90 -1.45 6.84
CA HIS A 263 -0.80 -2.31 6.45
C HIS A 263 -0.66 -2.50 4.93
N ASN A 264 -1.72 -2.23 4.14
CA ASN A 264 -1.70 -2.46 2.69
C ASN A 264 -2.44 -1.41 1.85
N THR A 265 -2.83 -0.28 2.43
CA THR A 265 -3.33 0.89 1.70
C THR A 265 -2.71 2.16 2.25
N ALA A 266 -2.65 3.23 1.46
CA ALA A 266 -2.25 4.56 1.94
C ALA A 266 -3.37 5.23 2.76
N THR A 267 -3.79 4.59 3.85
CA THR A 267 -4.90 5.03 4.70
C THR A 267 -4.43 5.25 6.12
N ILE A 268 -4.81 6.38 6.72
CA ILE A 268 -4.57 6.73 8.12
C ILE A 268 -5.91 6.83 8.82
N ASN A 269 -6.09 6.10 9.91
CA ASN A 269 -7.30 6.11 10.73
C ASN A 269 -7.00 6.60 12.14
N MET A 270 -7.89 7.42 12.69
CA MET A 270 -7.89 7.82 14.10
C MET A 270 -8.98 7.07 14.86
N LEU A 271 -8.61 6.40 15.94
CA LEU A 271 -9.49 5.59 16.77
C LEU A 271 -10.05 6.43 17.93
N ILE A 272 -11.30 6.88 17.82
CA ILE A 272 -11.99 7.55 18.93
C ILE A 272 -12.60 6.52 19.88
N THR A 273 -12.38 6.71 21.18
CA THR A 273 -12.97 5.89 22.24
C THR A 273 -13.98 6.72 23.02
N LYS A 274 -15.21 6.22 23.17
CA LYS A 274 -16.24 6.80 24.03
C LYS A 274 -16.71 5.81 25.07
N LYS A 275 -17.13 6.32 26.23
CA LYS A 275 -17.75 5.50 27.27
C LYS A 275 -19.23 5.30 26.99
N VAL A 276 -19.69 4.06 27.16
CA VAL A 276 -21.08 3.65 26.94
C VAL A 276 -21.53 2.71 28.05
N LYS A 277 -22.84 2.66 28.26
CA LYS A 277 -23.53 1.62 29.05
C LYS A 277 -24.28 0.66 28.14
N LEU A 278 -24.41 -0.58 28.59
CA LEU A 278 -25.24 -1.59 27.95
C LEU A 278 -26.67 -1.49 28.49
N VAL A 279 -27.67 -1.54 27.61
CA VAL A 279 -29.08 -1.32 27.95
C VAL A 279 -29.94 -2.36 27.23
N ASP A 280 -30.93 -2.91 27.93
CA ASP A 280 -31.94 -3.78 27.34
C ASP A 280 -32.83 -2.99 26.36
N THR A 281 -32.97 -3.48 25.13
CA THR A 281 -33.70 -2.77 24.07
C THR A 281 -35.21 -2.66 24.36
N GLU A 282 -35.81 -3.63 25.04
CA GLU A 282 -37.25 -3.66 25.33
C GLU A 282 -37.59 -2.92 26.63
N ARG A 283 -36.81 -3.17 27.69
CA ARG A 283 -37.07 -2.65 29.03
C ARG A 283 -36.44 -1.29 29.27
N GLY A 284 -35.41 -0.92 28.51
CA GLY A 284 -34.65 0.32 28.69
C GLY A 284 -33.78 0.35 29.95
N ASN A 285 -33.69 -0.75 30.68
CA ASN A 285 -32.90 -0.84 31.90
C ASN A 285 -31.42 -1.05 31.57
N GLN A 286 -30.55 -0.36 32.32
CA GLN A 286 -29.11 -0.57 32.22
C GLN A 286 -28.73 -1.96 32.73
N ILE A 287 -27.85 -2.63 32.01
CA ILE A 287 -27.17 -3.84 32.45
C ILE A 287 -25.92 -3.40 33.24
N SER A 288 -25.88 -3.73 34.53
CA SER A 288 -24.76 -3.39 35.41
C SER A 288 -23.73 -4.50 35.52
N GLU A 289 -24.13 -5.75 35.27
CA GLU A 289 -23.30 -6.93 35.43
C GLU A 289 -23.60 -7.98 34.35
N VAL A 290 -22.56 -8.65 33.85
CA VAL A 290 -22.64 -9.83 32.97
C VAL A 290 -21.56 -10.81 33.41
N ALA A 291 -21.89 -12.08 33.62
CA ALA A 291 -20.93 -13.13 33.95
C ALA A 291 -20.04 -12.84 35.19
N GLY A 292 -20.58 -12.14 36.19
CA GLY A 292 -19.81 -11.71 37.37
C GLY A 292 -18.99 -10.43 37.16
N MET A 293 -19.09 -9.78 35.99
CA MET A 293 -18.30 -8.61 35.63
C MET A 293 -19.14 -7.34 35.63
N VAL A 294 -18.63 -6.28 36.24
CA VAL A 294 -19.25 -4.95 36.18
C VAL A 294 -19.12 -4.38 34.77
N VAL A 295 -20.25 -4.08 34.13
CA VAL A 295 -20.35 -3.56 32.75
C VAL A 295 -21.06 -2.20 32.68
N THR A 296 -21.04 -1.45 33.79
CA THR A 296 -21.64 -0.11 33.89
C THR A 296 -20.93 0.91 33.01
N GLU A 297 -19.66 0.69 32.69
CA GLU A 297 -18.84 1.55 31.84
C GLU A 297 -18.00 0.72 30.87
N LEU A 298 -18.42 0.67 29.61
CA LEU A 298 -17.74 -0.02 28.53
C LEU A 298 -17.15 0.98 27.52
N ASN A 299 -16.12 0.56 26.80
CA ASN A 299 -15.53 1.35 25.72
C ASN A 299 -16.21 1.02 24.38
N LYS A 300 -16.70 2.04 23.68
CA LYS A 300 -17.10 1.96 22.27
C LYS A 300 -16.05 2.66 21.41
N PHE A 301 -15.51 1.90 20.46
CA PHE A 301 -14.45 2.36 19.57
C PHE A 301 -15.00 2.72 18.19
N ARG A 302 -14.52 3.80 17.58
CA ARG A 302 -14.87 4.18 16.22
C ARG A 302 -13.69 4.77 15.47
N ASN A 303 -13.41 4.22 14.29
CA ASN A 303 -12.38 4.73 13.40
C ASN A 303 -12.93 5.88 12.53
N TYR A 304 -12.12 6.93 12.42
CA TYR A 304 -12.30 8.05 11.51
C TYR A 304 -11.10 8.13 10.57
N THR A 305 -11.34 7.95 9.27
CA THR A 305 -10.28 8.01 8.26
C THR A 305 -9.83 9.46 8.04
N ILE A 306 -8.56 9.74 8.33
CA ILE A 306 -7.91 11.04 8.08
C ILE A 306 -7.43 11.10 6.63
N VAL A 307 -6.68 10.08 6.19
CA VAL A 307 -6.19 9.91 4.81
C VAL A 307 -6.78 8.62 4.27
N SER A 308 -7.27 8.64 3.05
CA SER A 308 -7.95 7.54 2.40
C SER A 308 -7.33 7.29 1.03
N ASP A 309 -6.62 6.18 0.88
CA ASP A 309 -5.93 5.80 -0.36
C ASP A 309 -5.03 6.89 -0.97
N GLY A 310 -4.25 7.57 -0.12
CA GLY A 310 -3.32 8.62 -0.56
C GLY A 310 -4.00 9.97 -0.83
N GLU A 311 -5.21 10.18 -0.30
CA GLU A 311 -5.94 11.47 -0.37
C GLU A 311 -6.45 11.92 1.00
N VAL A 312 -6.39 13.23 1.28
CA VAL A 312 -6.88 13.80 2.54
C VAL A 312 -8.41 13.73 2.57
N ASN A 313 -8.95 12.96 3.53
CA ASN A 313 -10.40 12.84 3.75
C ASN A 313 -10.90 13.87 4.78
N LEU A 314 -10.14 14.05 5.85
CA LEU A 314 -10.47 15.03 6.90
C LEU A 314 -9.55 16.24 6.74
N LYS A 315 -10.09 17.35 6.24
CA LYS A 315 -9.31 18.56 5.92
C LYS A 315 -8.86 19.34 7.16
N SER A 316 -9.64 19.29 8.24
CA SER A 316 -9.32 20.00 9.48
C SER A 316 -10.00 19.39 10.69
N LEU A 317 -9.38 19.59 11.86
CA LEU A 317 -9.93 19.24 13.17
C LEU A 317 -10.06 20.50 14.02
N LYS A 318 -11.22 20.70 14.66
CA LYS A 318 -11.33 21.65 15.77
C LYS A 318 -10.81 21.00 17.04
N VAL A 319 -9.81 21.61 17.64
CA VAL A 319 -9.12 21.06 18.82
C VAL A 319 -8.93 22.10 19.92
N LYS A 320 -8.95 21.64 21.17
CA LYS A 320 -8.40 22.36 22.32
C LYS A 320 -7.07 21.72 22.69
N ILE A 321 -6.08 22.57 23.01
CA ILE A 321 -4.72 22.14 23.34
C ILE A 321 -4.47 22.52 24.79
N SER A 322 -4.21 21.54 25.66
CA SER A 322 -3.99 21.77 27.09
C SER A 322 -2.54 22.12 27.44
N SER A 323 -1.59 21.84 26.53
CA SER A 323 -0.16 22.04 26.74
C SER A 323 0.38 23.21 25.91
N LYS A 324 0.95 24.21 26.58
CA LYS A 324 1.64 25.34 25.91
C LYS A 324 2.77 24.85 25.00
N LYS A 325 3.53 23.83 25.42
CA LYS A 325 4.62 23.25 24.62
C LYS A 325 4.09 22.71 23.28
N VAL A 326 2.99 21.97 23.32
CA VAL A 326 2.35 21.39 22.13
C VAL A 326 1.80 22.49 21.23
N PHE A 327 1.17 23.51 21.81
CA PHE A 327 0.69 24.67 21.07
C PHE A 327 1.82 25.39 20.32
N GLU A 328 2.91 25.76 21.00
CA GLU A 328 4.04 26.45 20.35
C GLU A 328 4.69 25.59 19.26
N LEU A 329 4.76 24.28 19.48
CA LEU A 329 5.24 23.34 18.48
C LEU A 329 4.35 23.35 17.23
N LEU A 330 3.03 23.14 17.37
CA LEU A 330 2.09 23.17 16.25
C LEU A 330 2.04 24.54 15.56
N LYS A 331 2.11 25.63 16.33
CA LYS A 331 2.20 27.00 15.82
C LYS A 331 3.45 27.18 14.96
N SER A 332 4.62 26.72 15.42
CA SER A 332 5.88 26.80 14.68
C SER A 332 5.86 26.05 13.35
N LYS A 333 5.00 25.03 13.22
CA LYS A 333 4.77 24.28 11.98
C LYS A 333 3.72 24.92 11.06
N GLY A 334 3.03 25.97 11.52
CA GLY A 334 2.01 26.69 10.74
C GLY A 334 0.75 25.87 10.46
N VAL A 335 0.41 24.91 11.33
CA VAL A 335 -0.71 23.97 11.12
C VAL A 335 -1.94 24.30 11.97
N ILE A 336 -1.86 25.26 12.88
CA ILE A 336 -3.00 25.71 13.68
C ILE A 336 -3.37 27.15 13.36
N THR A 337 -4.67 27.37 13.21
CA THR A 337 -5.27 28.67 12.89
C THR A 337 -6.48 28.93 13.79
N LYS A 338 -6.93 30.20 13.84
CA LYS A 338 -8.18 30.60 14.46
C LYS A 338 -8.94 31.47 13.46
N ASN A 339 -10.11 31.03 13.02
CA ASN A 339 -10.91 31.76 12.02
C ASN A 339 -10.10 32.10 10.75
N SER A 340 -9.28 31.15 10.28
CA SER A 340 -8.35 31.31 9.13
C SER A 340 -7.15 32.23 9.34
N SER A 341 -6.99 32.85 10.51
CA SER A 341 -5.77 33.59 10.88
C SER A 341 -4.76 32.69 11.59
N PRO A 342 -3.44 32.90 11.42
CA PRO A 342 -2.42 32.17 12.17
C PRO A 342 -2.64 32.27 13.69
N ALA A 343 -2.30 31.21 14.43
CA ALA A 343 -2.38 31.22 15.88
C ALA A 343 -1.33 32.16 16.50
N GLU A 344 -1.75 33.02 17.44
CA GLU A 344 -0.89 34.03 18.07
C GLU A 344 -0.51 33.63 19.51
N GLU A 345 -1.45 33.60 20.43
CA GLU A 345 -1.19 33.32 21.85
C GLU A 345 -1.82 32.00 22.31
N PHE A 346 -1.13 31.31 23.21
CA PHE A 346 -1.64 30.10 23.83
C PHE A 346 -2.82 30.41 24.77
N ASP A 347 -3.96 29.77 24.52
CA ASP A 347 -5.10 29.73 25.43
C ASP A 347 -5.75 28.34 25.38
N PHE A 348 -5.80 27.66 26.53
CA PHE A 348 -6.37 26.32 26.67
C PHE A 348 -7.90 26.30 26.54
N ARG A 349 -8.57 27.46 26.61
CA ARG A 349 -10.01 27.59 26.43
C ARG A 349 -10.42 27.74 24.97
N VAL A 350 -9.49 28.18 24.12
CA VAL A 350 -9.73 28.47 22.71
C VAL A 350 -9.76 27.17 21.90
N GLU A 351 -10.73 27.09 20.98
CA GLU A 351 -10.71 26.10 19.91
C GLU A 351 -9.85 26.59 18.75
N TRP A 352 -8.94 25.74 18.31
CA TRP A 352 -8.04 25.96 17.18
C TRP A 352 -8.44 25.06 16.02
N ASP A 353 -8.34 25.59 14.80
CA ASP A 353 -8.48 24.81 13.57
C ASP A 353 -7.11 24.22 13.22
N LEU A 354 -6.94 22.93 13.49
CA LEU A 354 -5.79 22.14 13.07
C LEU A 354 -5.99 21.73 11.60
N ARG A 355 -5.16 22.29 10.71
CA ARG A 355 -5.21 22.09 9.26
C ARG A 355 -4.46 20.83 8.87
N LEU A 356 -5.14 19.96 8.14
CA LEU A 356 -4.61 18.71 7.60
C LEU A 356 -4.58 18.73 6.05
N ASP A 357 -5.20 19.74 5.45
CA ASP A 357 -5.22 19.99 4.02
C ASP A 357 -4.03 20.85 3.57
N ASN A 358 -3.72 20.80 2.26
CA ASN A 358 -2.61 21.54 1.65
C ASN A 358 -1.25 21.28 2.34
N LEU A 359 -1.06 20.08 2.87
CA LEU A 359 0.21 19.55 3.37
C LEU A 359 0.68 18.46 2.41
N PRO A 360 2.00 18.32 2.17
CA PRO A 360 2.52 17.13 1.50
C PRO A 360 2.16 15.91 2.36
N LEU A 361 1.75 14.79 1.76
CA LEU A 361 1.35 13.62 2.55
C LEU A 361 2.54 12.96 3.25
N VAL A 362 3.69 12.93 2.56
CA VAL A 362 4.94 12.32 3.02
C VAL A 362 6.11 13.23 2.69
N ASP A 363 7.24 12.99 3.35
CA ASP A 363 8.52 13.59 2.98
C ASP A 363 9.10 12.81 1.79
N PHE A 364 9.38 13.50 0.67
CA PHE A 364 9.74 12.83 -0.60
C PHE A 364 11.13 12.18 -0.61
N ASP A 365 12.02 12.60 0.28
CA ASP A 365 13.36 12.01 0.47
C ASP A 365 13.38 10.98 1.61
N SER A 366 12.22 10.39 1.93
CA SER A 366 12.14 9.32 2.93
C SER A 366 12.94 8.10 2.48
N SER A 367 13.88 7.69 3.32
CA SER A 367 14.55 6.39 3.19
C SER A 367 13.79 5.35 4.02
N PHE A 368 13.59 4.17 3.43
CA PHE A 368 12.98 3.04 4.09
C PHE A 368 14.07 1.99 4.35
N GLY A 369 13.99 1.33 5.51
CA GLY A 369 14.89 0.21 5.79
C GLY A 369 14.70 -0.92 4.77
N SER A 370 15.70 -1.82 4.67
CA SER A 370 15.60 -2.99 3.80
C SER A 370 14.37 -3.83 4.12
N ILE A 371 13.68 -4.27 3.06
CA ILE A 371 12.58 -5.24 3.12
C ILE A 371 13.05 -6.68 2.87
N GLU A 372 14.35 -6.90 2.73
CA GLU A 372 14.92 -8.23 2.50
C GLU A 372 14.61 -9.19 3.65
N GLY A 373 14.16 -10.41 3.32
CA GLY A 373 13.76 -11.44 4.29
C GLY A 373 12.51 -11.12 5.11
N LEU A 374 11.95 -9.91 4.97
CA LEU A 374 10.85 -9.41 5.78
C LEU A 374 9.59 -10.25 5.63
N PHE A 375 9.29 -10.68 4.40
CA PHE A 375 8.15 -11.54 4.13
C PHE A 375 8.25 -12.87 4.86
N LYS A 376 9.41 -13.54 4.79
CA LYS A 376 9.63 -14.85 5.43
C LYS A 376 9.47 -14.75 6.95
N GLU A 377 10.01 -13.69 7.54
CA GLU A 377 9.85 -13.41 8.97
C GLU A 377 8.38 -13.22 9.36
N LEU A 378 7.66 -12.34 8.67
CA LEU A 378 6.24 -12.08 8.95
C LEU A 378 5.38 -13.33 8.70
N ALA A 379 5.68 -14.12 7.67
CA ALA A 379 4.94 -15.34 7.36
C ALA A 379 5.13 -16.39 8.45
N ALA A 380 6.36 -16.64 8.90
CA ALA A 380 6.66 -17.58 9.97
C ALA A 380 5.95 -17.22 11.28
N ILE A 381 6.01 -15.94 11.68
CA ILE A 381 5.31 -15.42 12.87
C ILE A 381 3.80 -15.57 12.73
N LYS A 382 3.25 -15.23 11.55
CA LYS A 382 1.81 -15.35 11.27
C LYS A 382 1.32 -16.79 11.33
N ILE A 383 2.11 -17.75 10.82
CA ILE A 383 1.77 -19.18 10.87
C ILE A 383 1.72 -19.64 12.33
N LEU A 384 2.77 -19.37 13.12
CA LEU A 384 2.81 -19.73 14.53
C LEU A 384 1.70 -19.05 15.34
N SER A 385 1.47 -17.75 15.15
CA SER A 385 0.37 -17.03 15.79
C SER A 385 -1.00 -17.60 15.39
N SER A 386 -1.17 -18.04 14.14
CA SER A 386 -2.40 -18.72 13.71
C SER A 386 -2.60 -20.08 14.39
N ILE A 387 -1.53 -20.84 14.62
CA ILE A 387 -1.59 -22.12 15.35
C ILE A 387 -2.00 -21.87 16.81
N LEU A 388 -1.33 -20.94 17.50
CA LEU A 388 -1.65 -20.60 18.89
C LEU A 388 -3.08 -20.05 19.01
N SER A 389 -3.49 -19.17 18.10
CA SER A 389 -4.84 -18.62 18.09
C SER A 389 -5.92 -19.68 17.85
N ALA A 390 -5.59 -20.75 17.11
CA ALA A 390 -6.53 -21.85 16.86
C ALA A 390 -6.78 -22.71 18.11
N HIS A 391 -5.78 -22.87 18.99
CA HIS A 391 -5.99 -23.49 20.31
C HIS A 391 -6.86 -22.60 21.22
N LEU A 392 -6.68 -21.28 21.14
CA LEU A 392 -7.28 -20.31 22.06
C LEU A 392 -8.70 -19.84 21.68
N GLN A 393 -9.38 -20.45 20.70
CA GLN A 393 -10.65 -19.92 20.18
C GLN A 393 -11.73 -19.81 21.25
N GLN A 394 -11.90 -20.84 22.08
CA GLN A 394 -12.89 -20.90 23.16
C GLN A 394 -12.26 -20.81 24.56
N GLU A 395 -10.97 -20.51 24.62
CA GLU A 395 -10.21 -20.53 25.86
C GLU A 395 -9.92 -19.12 26.37
N SER A 396 -9.87 -19.01 27.70
CA SER A 396 -9.44 -17.84 28.44
C SER A 396 -8.58 -18.27 29.63
N ALA A 397 -7.52 -17.51 29.92
CA ALA A 397 -6.75 -17.70 31.15
C ALA A 397 -7.44 -17.07 32.37
N VAL A 398 -8.54 -16.33 32.17
CA VAL A 398 -9.21 -15.51 33.20
C VAL A 398 -10.63 -15.97 33.49
N TYR A 399 -11.32 -16.56 32.50
CA TYR A 399 -12.75 -16.86 32.57
C TYR A 399 -13.00 -18.35 32.33
N ILE A 400 -13.95 -18.92 33.08
CA ILE A 400 -14.45 -20.27 32.82
C ILE A 400 -15.38 -20.29 31.60
N HIS A 401 -15.68 -21.49 31.08
CA HIS A 401 -16.49 -21.65 29.87
C HIS A 401 -17.90 -21.05 30.02
N GLU A 402 -18.55 -21.26 31.16
CA GLU A 402 -19.88 -20.73 31.46
C GLU A 402 -19.90 -19.20 31.43
N GLN A 403 -18.85 -18.56 31.95
CA GLN A 403 -18.69 -17.11 31.87
C GLN A 403 -18.52 -16.63 30.43
N LEU A 404 -17.69 -17.32 29.64
CA LEU A 404 -17.48 -16.96 28.22
C LEU A 404 -18.76 -17.11 27.40
N GLU A 405 -19.55 -18.16 27.63
CA GLU A 405 -20.86 -18.32 27.01
C GLU A 405 -21.82 -17.17 27.38
N GLU A 406 -21.88 -16.81 28.67
CA GLU A 406 -22.74 -15.73 29.14
C GLU A 406 -22.31 -14.38 28.56
N MET A 407 -21.00 -14.09 28.52
CA MET A 407 -20.47 -12.91 27.84
C MET A 407 -20.88 -12.88 26.37
N GLN A 408 -20.71 -13.99 25.65
CA GLN A 408 -21.08 -14.08 24.24
C GLN A 408 -22.59 -13.89 24.01
N LYS A 409 -23.45 -14.48 24.85
CA LYS A 409 -24.91 -14.29 24.84
C LYS A 409 -25.29 -12.81 25.02
N ASN A 410 -24.49 -12.05 25.76
CA ASN A 410 -24.66 -10.61 25.99
C ASN A 410 -23.79 -9.72 25.08
N TYR A 411 -23.30 -10.26 23.95
CA TYR A 411 -22.51 -9.54 22.96
C TYR A 411 -21.17 -8.97 23.48
N LEU A 412 -20.55 -9.61 24.46
CA LEU A 412 -19.22 -9.27 24.96
C LEU A 412 -18.19 -10.30 24.50
N SER A 413 -17.01 -9.82 24.10
CA SER A 413 -15.83 -10.66 23.88
C SER A 413 -15.16 -11.07 25.18
N LYS A 414 -14.25 -12.05 25.13
CA LYS A 414 -13.35 -12.39 26.24
C LYS A 414 -12.41 -11.27 26.71
N SER A 415 -12.37 -10.14 26.00
CA SER A 415 -11.67 -8.92 26.42
C SER A 415 -12.66 -7.82 26.84
N VAL A 416 -13.92 -8.18 27.08
CA VAL A 416 -15.00 -7.30 27.54
C VAL A 416 -15.35 -6.19 26.54
N TYR A 417 -14.94 -6.35 25.28
CA TYR A 417 -15.37 -5.46 24.19
C TYR A 417 -16.75 -5.83 23.67
N ILE A 418 -17.54 -4.81 23.35
CA ILE A 418 -18.87 -4.94 22.75
C ILE A 418 -18.73 -5.43 21.30
N ASN A 419 -19.42 -6.52 20.99
CA ASN A 419 -19.40 -7.24 19.72
C ASN A 419 -20.83 -7.52 19.22
N PHE A 420 -21.62 -6.48 18.97
CA PHE A 420 -22.91 -6.66 18.32
C PHE A 420 -22.74 -7.26 16.92
N PRO A 421 -23.63 -8.18 16.50
CA PRO A 421 -23.71 -8.55 15.10
C PRO A 421 -24.02 -7.31 14.27
N THR A 422 -23.48 -7.23 13.07
CA THR A 422 -23.75 -6.11 12.17
C THR A 422 -24.01 -6.58 10.75
N THR A 423 -24.86 -5.83 10.04
CA THR A 423 -25.18 -6.04 8.63
C THR A 423 -25.11 -4.72 7.86
N THR A 424 -25.14 -4.76 6.53
CA THR A 424 -25.28 -3.54 5.71
C THR A 424 -26.64 -2.89 5.95
N GLU A 425 -26.76 -1.58 5.75
CA GLU A 425 -28.06 -0.88 5.87
C GLU A 425 -29.06 -1.30 4.78
N TYR A 426 -28.54 -1.69 3.62
CA TYR A 426 -29.27 -2.06 2.40
C TYR A 426 -29.36 -3.58 2.24
N SER A 427 -30.53 -4.05 1.81
CA SER A 427 -30.80 -5.44 1.42
C SER A 427 -30.33 -5.73 0.00
N ASP A 428 -30.40 -4.73 -0.89
CA ASP A 428 -29.97 -4.81 -2.28
C ASP A 428 -28.88 -3.76 -2.55
N LEU A 429 -27.70 -4.23 -2.95
CA LEU A 429 -26.55 -3.38 -3.27
C LEU A 429 -26.76 -2.63 -4.60
N GLU A 430 -27.40 -3.24 -5.59
CA GLU A 430 -27.61 -2.63 -6.90
C GLU A 430 -28.62 -1.49 -6.81
N GLU A 431 -29.72 -1.70 -6.07
CA GLU A 431 -30.69 -0.63 -5.78
C GLU A 431 -30.05 0.51 -4.99
N ALA A 432 -29.22 0.20 -3.99
CA ALA A 432 -28.53 1.21 -3.20
C ALA A 432 -27.49 2.01 -4.01
N ILE A 433 -26.88 1.41 -5.04
CA ILE A 433 -26.03 2.11 -6.01
C ILE A 433 -26.90 2.97 -6.93
N ALA A 434 -27.98 2.43 -7.50
CA ALA A 434 -28.87 3.14 -8.42
C ALA A 434 -29.55 4.36 -7.77
N SER A 435 -29.89 4.26 -6.49
CA SER A 435 -30.47 5.34 -5.68
C SER A 435 -29.44 6.34 -5.14
N GLY A 436 -28.14 6.11 -5.37
CA GLY A 436 -27.07 7.01 -4.92
C GLY A 436 -26.75 6.95 -3.42
N ASN A 437 -27.29 5.97 -2.68
CA ASN A 437 -26.99 5.75 -1.25
C ASN A 437 -25.61 5.14 -1.02
N ILE A 438 -25.09 4.44 -2.04
CA ILE A 438 -23.76 3.87 -2.08
C ILE A 438 -23.06 4.35 -3.33
N ASN A 439 -21.79 4.67 -3.18
CA ASN A 439 -20.89 4.82 -4.31
C ASN A 439 -19.72 3.86 -4.15
N SER A 440 -18.90 3.74 -5.19
CA SER A 440 -17.72 2.90 -5.20
C SER A 440 -16.50 3.69 -5.66
N ARG A 441 -15.34 3.25 -5.21
CA ARG A 441 -14.04 3.77 -5.62
C ARG A 441 -13.07 2.62 -5.83
N ILE A 442 -12.03 2.89 -6.60
CA ILE A 442 -10.88 1.99 -6.71
C ILE A 442 -9.89 2.38 -5.63
N VAL A 443 -9.45 1.40 -4.84
CA VAL A 443 -8.41 1.54 -3.83
C VAL A 443 -7.19 0.76 -4.29
N ARG A 444 -5.99 1.33 -4.10
CA ARG A 444 -4.72 0.65 -4.40
C ARG A 444 -4.31 -0.23 -3.23
N LYS A 445 -4.32 -1.55 -3.43
CA LYS A 445 -3.74 -2.50 -2.47
C LYS A 445 -2.26 -2.64 -2.77
N ILE A 446 -1.44 -2.53 -1.74
CA ILE A 446 0.02 -2.61 -1.79
C ILE A 446 0.45 -3.69 -0.82
N ASP A 447 0.87 -4.83 -1.34
CA ASP A 447 1.35 -5.95 -0.53
C ASP A 447 2.84 -6.21 -0.77
N ILE A 448 3.52 -6.72 0.26
CA ILE A 448 4.92 -7.16 0.18
C ILE A 448 4.94 -8.69 0.28
N GLY A 449 5.51 -9.31 -0.75
CA GLY A 449 5.67 -10.75 -0.90
C GLY A 449 7.13 -11.15 -1.09
N SER A 450 7.31 -12.42 -1.40
CA SER A 450 8.57 -13.00 -1.88
C SER A 450 8.42 -13.47 -3.32
N LYS A 451 9.54 -13.90 -3.94
CA LYS A 451 9.57 -14.53 -5.27
C LYS A 451 8.78 -15.84 -5.38
N GLU A 452 8.32 -16.40 -4.27
CA GLU A 452 7.55 -17.64 -4.21
C GLU A 452 6.10 -17.43 -3.75
N ILE A 453 5.82 -16.38 -2.95
CA ILE A 453 4.51 -16.13 -2.36
C ILE A 453 4.24 -14.61 -2.34
N LEU A 454 3.23 -14.17 -3.11
CA LEU A 454 2.94 -12.74 -3.33
C LEU A 454 2.53 -11.94 -2.09
N ASN A 455 1.86 -12.57 -1.13
CA ASN A 455 1.44 -11.89 0.10
C ASN A 455 1.03 -12.89 1.19
N LEU A 456 0.91 -12.39 2.42
CA LEU A 456 0.50 -13.17 3.58
C LEU A 456 -0.96 -13.66 3.49
N GLY A 457 -1.76 -13.12 2.57
CA GLY A 457 -3.12 -13.57 2.29
C GLY A 457 -3.20 -14.92 1.60
N LYS A 458 -2.07 -15.42 1.05
CA LYS A 458 -1.97 -16.76 0.44
C LYS A 458 -1.93 -17.89 1.47
N LEU A 459 -1.54 -17.59 2.71
CA LEU A 459 -1.41 -18.58 3.79
C LEU A 459 -2.79 -19.13 4.18
N TYR A 460 -2.87 -20.44 4.41
CA TYR A 460 -4.07 -21.08 4.93
C TYR A 460 -4.30 -20.73 6.41
N SER A 461 -5.55 -20.79 6.87
CA SER A 461 -5.81 -20.80 8.32
C SER A 461 -5.27 -22.09 8.94
N ALA A 462 -4.88 -22.03 10.22
CA ALA A 462 -4.21 -23.17 10.87
C ALA A 462 -5.01 -24.47 10.79
N ASN A 463 -6.30 -24.46 11.15
CA ASN A 463 -7.15 -25.65 11.06
C ASN A 463 -7.35 -26.12 9.61
N LYS A 464 -7.41 -25.21 8.63
CA LYS A 464 -7.52 -25.59 7.21
C LYS A 464 -6.27 -26.32 6.73
N PHE A 465 -5.10 -25.83 7.12
CA PHE A 465 -3.82 -26.46 6.79
C PHE A 465 -3.63 -27.80 7.51
N LEU A 466 -3.99 -27.86 8.79
CA LEU A 466 -3.95 -29.08 9.60
C LEU A 466 -4.74 -30.20 8.92
N ASN A 467 -6.00 -29.95 8.54
CA ASN A 467 -6.83 -30.93 7.84
C ASN A 467 -6.30 -31.29 6.44
N ARG A 468 -5.53 -30.40 5.80
CA ARG A 468 -5.04 -30.60 4.44
C ARG A 468 -3.89 -31.61 4.39
N LEU A 469 -2.94 -31.55 5.32
CA LEU A 469 -1.70 -32.34 5.27
C LEU A 469 -1.51 -33.31 6.42
N TYR A 470 -2.33 -33.25 7.48
CA TYR A 470 -2.15 -34.07 8.67
C TYR A 470 -3.38 -34.91 8.96
N GLU A 471 -3.11 -36.06 9.58
CA GLU A 471 -4.07 -36.94 10.25
C GLU A 471 -3.74 -36.96 11.75
N GLY A 472 -4.75 -37.25 12.56
CA GLY A 472 -4.62 -37.26 14.01
C GLY A 472 -5.33 -38.48 14.57
N TYR A 473 -4.71 -39.08 15.57
CA TYR A 473 -5.19 -40.28 16.25
C TYR A 473 -5.25 -39.99 17.74
N ASN A 474 -6.34 -40.41 18.38
CA ASN A 474 -6.39 -40.43 19.83
C ASN A 474 -5.38 -41.47 20.35
N GLN A 475 -4.44 -41.05 21.18
CA GLN A 475 -3.36 -41.91 21.66
C GLN A 475 -3.87 -43.06 22.54
N ASP A 476 -4.96 -42.85 23.26
CA ASP A 476 -5.51 -43.83 24.19
C ASP A 476 -6.37 -44.88 23.48
N THR A 477 -7.17 -44.46 22.48
CA THR A 477 -8.08 -45.36 21.76
C THR A 477 -7.54 -45.86 20.42
N GLY A 478 -6.54 -45.17 19.85
CA GLY A 478 -6.04 -45.42 18.50
C GLY A 478 -7.01 -44.98 17.39
N GLU A 479 -8.15 -44.38 17.73
CA GLU A 479 -9.15 -43.98 16.76
C GLU A 479 -8.69 -42.76 15.95
N GLN A 480 -8.90 -42.83 14.63
CA GLN A 480 -8.60 -41.71 13.73
C GLN A 480 -9.69 -40.66 13.81
N LEU A 481 -9.29 -39.40 13.93
CA LEU A 481 -10.21 -38.27 13.92
C LEU A 481 -10.63 -37.91 12.49
N GLU A 482 -11.93 -37.82 12.24
CA GLU A 482 -12.47 -37.43 10.93
C GLU A 482 -12.10 -35.99 10.55
N LYS A 483 -12.04 -35.09 11.54
CA LYS A 483 -11.73 -33.68 11.35
C LYS A 483 -10.82 -33.19 12.46
N LEU A 484 -9.72 -32.57 12.07
CA LEU A 484 -8.74 -32.01 12.99
C LEU A 484 -9.04 -30.56 13.31
N SER A 485 -8.80 -30.18 14.55
CA SER A 485 -8.72 -28.79 14.96
C SER A 485 -7.74 -28.67 16.13
N PHE A 486 -7.22 -27.47 16.39
CA PHE A 486 -6.21 -27.32 17.45
C PHE A 486 -6.81 -27.24 18.86
N ASP A 487 -8.08 -26.86 18.99
CA ASP A 487 -8.81 -26.79 20.26
C ASP A 487 -9.00 -28.18 20.90
N ILE A 488 -9.25 -29.24 20.11
CA ILE A 488 -9.37 -30.61 20.63
C ILE A 488 -8.08 -31.10 21.31
N THR A 489 -6.92 -30.57 20.91
CA THR A 489 -5.61 -30.98 21.43
C THR A 489 -5.32 -30.48 22.85
N LEU A 490 -6.23 -29.70 23.43
CA LEU A 490 -6.16 -29.27 24.83
C LEU A 490 -6.80 -30.29 25.78
N ASN A 491 -7.72 -31.13 25.27
CA ASN A 491 -8.52 -32.06 26.09
C ASN A 491 -8.19 -33.52 25.79
N GLU A 492 -7.67 -33.80 24.60
CA GLU A 492 -7.38 -35.15 24.14
C GLU A 492 -5.89 -35.29 23.83
N ASN A 493 -5.34 -36.46 24.16
CA ASN A 493 -3.97 -36.79 23.82
C ASN A 493 -3.92 -37.24 22.35
N ILE A 494 -3.68 -36.30 21.44
CA ILE A 494 -3.70 -36.54 19.99
C ILE A 494 -2.28 -36.66 19.46
N ILE A 495 -1.99 -37.78 18.79
CA ILE A 495 -0.77 -37.96 18.00
C ILE A 495 -1.05 -37.55 16.55
N PHE A 496 -0.17 -36.71 16.00
CA PHE A 496 -0.26 -36.26 14.62
C PHE A 496 0.69 -37.01 13.70
N GLY A 497 0.23 -37.28 12.47
CA GLY A 497 1.03 -37.86 11.40
C GLY A 497 0.75 -37.17 10.06
N HIS A 498 1.63 -37.42 9.09
CA HIS A 498 1.43 -36.93 7.73
C HIS A 498 0.37 -37.76 7.00
N LYS A 499 -0.59 -37.07 6.37
CA LYS A 499 -1.52 -37.73 5.45
C LYS A 499 -0.79 -38.33 4.27
N TYR A 500 -1.19 -39.52 3.86
CA TYR A 500 -0.82 -40.05 2.55
C TYR A 500 -1.51 -39.22 1.45
N LEU A 501 -0.73 -38.39 0.76
CA LEU A 501 -1.26 -37.47 -0.24
C LEU A 501 -1.49 -38.20 -1.56
N SER A 502 -2.66 -38.01 -2.16
CA SER A 502 -2.92 -38.52 -3.52
C SER A 502 -1.99 -37.85 -4.54
N SER A 503 -1.64 -38.56 -5.61
CA SER A 503 -0.83 -38.04 -6.72
C SER A 503 -1.43 -36.83 -7.44
N ARG A 504 -2.72 -36.53 -7.20
CA ARG A 504 -3.42 -35.36 -7.76
C ARG A 504 -3.17 -34.08 -6.97
N LEU A 505 -2.74 -34.17 -5.71
CA LEU A 505 -2.48 -33.00 -4.89
C LEU A 505 -1.12 -32.41 -5.24
N LYS A 506 -1.12 -31.22 -5.85
CA LYS A 506 0.10 -30.44 -6.05
C LYS A 506 0.40 -29.65 -4.78
N LEU A 507 1.56 -29.90 -4.19
CA LEU A 507 2.11 -29.07 -3.13
C LEU A 507 2.64 -27.77 -3.73
N THR A 508 2.42 -26.68 -3.01
CA THR A 508 2.81 -25.32 -3.40
C THR A 508 3.89 -24.80 -2.46
N LYS A 509 4.54 -23.69 -2.80
CA LYS A 509 5.47 -22.98 -1.89
C LYS A 509 4.83 -22.54 -0.58
N VAL A 510 3.52 -22.25 -0.60
CA VAL A 510 2.73 -22.02 0.62
C VAL A 510 2.68 -23.29 1.49
N ASP A 511 2.44 -24.46 0.87
CA ASP A 511 2.41 -25.73 1.59
C ASP A 511 3.77 -26.07 2.19
N GLU A 512 4.86 -25.88 1.45
CA GLU A 512 6.24 -26.10 1.93
C GLU A 512 6.55 -25.24 3.17
N LEU A 513 6.31 -23.93 3.08
CA LEU A 513 6.57 -22.99 4.18
C LEU A 513 5.73 -23.31 5.42
N MET A 514 4.43 -23.55 5.24
CA MET A 514 3.55 -23.85 6.36
C MET A 514 3.88 -25.21 6.99
N ARG A 515 4.22 -26.22 6.16
CA ARG A 515 4.56 -27.56 6.63
C ARG A 515 5.76 -27.51 7.58
N GLN A 516 6.83 -26.80 7.23
CA GLN A 516 8.01 -26.66 8.08
C GLN A 516 7.65 -26.17 9.50
N ILE A 517 6.82 -25.13 9.62
CA ILE A 517 6.43 -24.58 10.92
C ILE A 517 5.49 -25.52 11.68
N PHE A 518 4.57 -26.20 10.97
CA PHE A 518 3.68 -27.18 11.57
C PHE A 518 4.44 -28.40 12.09
N ASP A 519 5.36 -28.96 11.31
CA ASP A 519 6.17 -30.14 11.70
C ASP A 519 7.02 -29.83 12.93
N ASN A 520 7.62 -28.64 12.96
CA ASN A 520 8.36 -28.14 14.13
C ASN A 520 7.44 -28.02 15.36
N PHE A 521 6.25 -27.44 15.20
CA PHE A 521 5.33 -27.17 16.32
C PHE A 521 4.69 -28.45 16.87
N LEU A 522 4.26 -29.35 15.98
CA LEU A 522 3.61 -30.63 16.33
C LEU A 522 4.59 -31.65 16.88
N GLY A 523 5.90 -31.41 16.77
CA GLY A 523 6.93 -32.30 17.25
C GLY A 523 7.26 -33.47 16.31
N ILE A 524 6.94 -33.33 15.01
CA ILE A 524 7.14 -34.38 13.99
C ILE A 524 8.58 -34.35 13.46
N GLU A 525 9.12 -33.15 13.20
CA GLU A 525 10.50 -32.93 12.73
C GLU A 525 11.26 -32.02 13.72
N ASP A 526 12.53 -31.70 13.40
CA ASP A 526 13.39 -30.80 14.18
C ASP A 526 12.67 -29.49 14.56
N HIS A 527 12.87 -28.99 15.78
CA HIS A 527 12.11 -27.85 16.35
C HIS A 527 12.79 -26.48 16.18
N SER A 528 13.92 -26.41 15.47
CA SER A 528 14.78 -25.22 15.40
C SER A 528 14.08 -23.95 14.93
N THR A 529 13.12 -24.07 14.01
CA THR A 529 12.44 -22.91 13.41
C THR A 529 11.47 -22.27 14.40
N VAL A 530 10.65 -23.08 15.09
CA VAL A 530 9.74 -22.56 16.13
C VAL A 530 10.54 -21.97 17.29
N VAL A 531 11.64 -22.61 17.69
CA VAL A 531 12.54 -22.09 18.72
C VAL A 531 13.09 -20.71 18.33
N ALA A 532 13.59 -20.56 17.11
CA ALA A 532 14.12 -19.30 16.62
C ALA A 532 13.06 -18.18 16.60
N ILE A 533 11.83 -18.50 16.19
CA ILE A 533 10.72 -17.52 16.18
C ILE A 533 10.41 -17.05 17.61
N LEU A 534 10.27 -17.97 18.56
CA LEU A 534 9.95 -17.65 19.95
C LEU A 534 11.04 -16.80 20.61
N LEU A 535 12.32 -17.16 20.45
CA LEU A 535 13.45 -16.36 20.95
C LEU A 535 13.47 -14.95 20.35
N LYS A 536 13.27 -14.83 19.03
CA LYS A 536 13.31 -13.54 18.33
C LYS A 536 12.18 -12.61 18.73
N THR A 537 11.01 -13.17 19.08
CA THR A 537 9.79 -12.41 19.40
C THR A 537 9.62 -12.12 20.89
N GLY A 538 10.52 -12.62 21.76
CA GLY A 538 10.40 -12.50 23.21
C GLY A 538 9.32 -13.41 23.81
N ALA A 539 9.03 -14.53 23.15
CA ALA A 539 8.02 -15.51 23.52
C ALA A 539 8.65 -16.84 24.05
N GLU A 540 9.91 -16.80 24.47
CA GLU A 540 10.70 -17.96 24.92
C GLU A 540 10.13 -18.68 26.13
N ALA A 541 9.28 -18.02 26.93
CA ALA A 541 8.56 -18.64 28.04
C ALA A 541 7.68 -19.81 27.61
N LEU A 542 7.30 -19.89 26.33
CA LEU A 542 6.55 -21.02 25.78
C LEU A 542 7.42 -22.27 25.55
N LEU A 543 8.74 -22.12 25.42
CA LEU A 543 9.64 -23.22 25.05
C LEU A 543 9.63 -24.40 26.02
N PRO A 544 9.72 -24.22 27.35
CA PRO A 544 9.71 -25.35 28.27
C PRO A 544 8.43 -26.17 28.18
N ILE A 545 7.29 -25.51 27.93
CA ILE A 545 5.98 -26.14 27.82
C ILE A 545 5.88 -26.94 26.51
N LEU A 546 6.34 -26.39 25.39
CA LEU A 546 6.39 -27.14 24.13
C LEU A 546 7.34 -28.34 24.23
N GLN A 547 8.49 -28.18 24.89
CA GLN A 547 9.45 -29.27 25.09
C GLN A 547 8.88 -30.40 25.96
N ALA A 548 8.15 -30.07 27.02
CA ALA A 548 7.42 -31.05 27.82
C ALA A 548 6.40 -31.81 26.95
N ARG A 549 5.64 -31.08 26.12
CA ARG A 549 4.62 -31.66 25.24
C ARG A 549 5.24 -32.62 24.22
N TRP A 550 6.35 -32.25 23.60
CA TRP A 550 7.07 -33.10 22.64
C TRP A 550 7.65 -34.36 23.28
N ARG A 551 7.94 -34.34 24.59
CA ARG A 551 8.35 -35.53 25.35
C ARG A 551 7.17 -36.40 25.82
N GLY A 552 5.93 -36.01 25.52
CA GLY A 552 4.73 -36.68 25.99
C GLY A 552 4.49 -36.49 27.49
N GLU A 553 5.02 -35.43 28.09
CA GLU A 553 4.77 -35.09 29.48
C GLU A 553 3.37 -34.46 29.63
N ASP A 554 2.66 -34.80 30.70
CA ASP A 554 1.39 -34.19 31.04
C ASP A 554 1.59 -32.72 31.43
N ILE A 555 0.84 -31.83 30.78
CA ILE A 555 0.89 -30.39 31.05
C ILE A 555 -0.47 -29.94 31.59
N VAL A 556 -0.42 -29.16 32.67
CA VAL A 556 -1.61 -28.54 33.24
C VAL A 556 -2.24 -27.59 32.22
N ARG A 557 -3.52 -27.80 31.89
CA ARG A 557 -4.25 -27.07 30.85
C ARG A 557 -4.15 -25.55 31.04
N GLU A 558 -4.32 -25.08 32.26
CA GLU A 558 -4.29 -23.65 32.60
C GLU A 558 -2.91 -23.03 32.32
N GLU A 559 -1.83 -23.75 32.62
CA GLU A 559 -0.46 -23.32 32.33
C GLU A 559 -0.22 -23.25 30.82
N LEU A 560 -0.71 -24.24 30.06
CA LEU A 560 -0.63 -24.28 28.60
C LEU A 560 -1.38 -23.10 27.97
N VAL A 561 -2.63 -22.86 28.39
CA VAL A 561 -3.47 -21.78 27.89
C VAL A 561 -2.84 -20.42 28.20
N ALA A 562 -2.34 -20.22 29.42
CA ALA A 562 -1.68 -18.98 29.82
C ALA A 562 -0.40 -18.72 29.00
N ALA A 563 0.40 -19.75 28.74
CA ALA A 563 1.60 -19.64 27.93
C ALA A 563 1.31 -19.37 26.45
N PHE A 564 0.33 -20.07 25.86
CA PHE A 564 -0.12 -19.79 24.50
C PHE A 564 -0.64 -18.36 24.34
N LEU A 565 -1.43 -17.87 25.31
CA LEU A 565 -1.94 -16.50 25.30
C LEU A 565 -0.79 -15.49 25.33
N THR A 566 0.15 -15.67 26.26
CA THR A 566 1.31 -14.79 26.44
C THR A 566 2.18 -14.75 25.18
N ALA A 567 2.54 -15.92 24.64
CA ALA A 567 3.33 -16.02 23.41
C ALA A 567 2.62 -15.43 22.20
N ASN A 568 1.31 -15.68 22.05
CA ASN A 568 0.54 -15.14 20.93
C ASN A 568 0.45 -13.60 20.98
N ASN A 569 0.35 -13.02 22.18
CA ASN A 569 0.42 -11.57 22.35
C ASN A 569 1.79 -11.02 21.95
N LYS A 570 2.88 -11.67 22.37
CA LYS A 570 4.25 -11.28 21.98
C LYS A 570 4.49 -11.35 20.48
N LEU A 571 4.03 -12.42 19.82
CA LEU A 571 4.08 -12.55 18.36
C LEU A 571 3.32 -11.41 17.65
N LYS A 572 2.13 -11.05 18.15
CA LYS A 572 1.33 -9.94 17.60
C LYS A 572 1.97 -8.58 17.84
N GLU A 573 2.47 -8.30 19.05
CA GLU A 573 3.20 -7.08 19.39
C GLU A 573 4.41 -6.89 18.47
N TYR A 574 5.19 -7.95 18.27
CA TYR A 574 6.36 -7.93 17.40
C TYR A 574 5.98 -7.76 15.92
N THR A 575 4.89 -8.40 15.47
CA THR A 575 4.33 -8.21 14.12
C THR A 575 3.92 -6.76 13.88
N GLU A 576 3.15 -6.16 14.79
CA GLU A 576 2.73 -4.76 14.68
C GLU A 576 3.92 -3.79 14.72
N LYS A 577 4.97 -4.12 15.49
CA LYS A 577 6.22 -3.36 15.48
C LYS A 577 6.84 -3.34 14.08
N ILE A 578 6.96 -4.50 13.42
CA ILE A 578 7.47 -4.59 12.05
C ILE A 578 6.61 -3.76 11.09
N TYR A 579 5.28 -3.88 11.17
CA TYR A 579 4.39 -3.11 10.30
C TYR A 579 4.58 -1.61 10.49
N ARG A 580 4.58 -1.14 11.74
CA ARG A 580 4.72 0.28 12.08
C ARG A 580 6.07 0.86 11.67
N GLU A 581 7.15 0.09 11.79
CA GLU A 581 8.52 0.58 11.54
C GLU A 581 8.97 0.42 10.09
N LYS A 582 8.51 -0.62 9.39
CA LYS A 582 9.05 -1.00 8.06
C LYS A 582 8.00 -1.01 6.95
N VAL A 583 6.83 -1.62 7.17
CA VAL A 583 5.87 -1.90 6.08
C VAL A 583 4.92 -0.73 5.85
N SER A 584 4.15 -0.33 6.86
CA SER A 584 3.12 0.72 6.74
C SER A 584 3.67 2.06 6.25
N PRO A 585 4.85 2.54 6.69
CA PRO A 585 5.42 3.77 6.13
C PRO A 585 5.71 3.67 4.63
N LEU A 586 6.23 2.54 4.17
CA LEU A 586 6.53 2.28 2.76
C LEU A 586 5.24 2.19 1.93
N VAL A 587 4.26 1.42 2.42
CA VAL A 587 2.93 1.30 1.80
C VAL A 587 2.25 2.66 1.70
N PHE A 588 2.31 3.47 2.75
CA PHE A 588 1.76 4.81 2.76
C PHE A 588 2.47 5.72 1.75
N TYR A 589 3.81 5.68 1.69
CA TYR A 589 4.59 6.43 0.70
C TYR A 589 4.22 6.06 -0.74
N ILE A 590 4.20 4.77 -1.06
CA ILE A 590 3.88 4.28 -2.41
C ILE A 590 2.49 4.76 -2.81
N GLY A 591 1.47 4.52 -1.98
CA GLY A 591 0.10 4.91 -2.32
C GLY A 591 -0.14 6.43 -2.31
N ALA A 592 0.61 7.21 -1.51
CA ALA A 592 0.49 8.67 -1.47
C ALA A 592 1.20 9.36 -2.64
N THR A 593 2.32 8.81 -3.12
CA THR A 593 3.17 9.45 -4.13
C THR A 593 3.02 8.86 -5.51
N GLY A 594 2.57 7.60 -5.61
CA GLY A 594 2.65 6.84 -6.84
C GLY A 594 4.05 6.31 -7.16
N LEU A 595 5.02 6.43 -6.26
CA LEU A 595 6.42 6.12 -6.54
C LEU A 595 6.89 4.95 -5.69
N ILE A 596 7.78 4.13 -6.25
CA ILE A 596 8.66 3.30 -5.44
C ILE A 596 9.77 4.21 -4.89
N SER A 597 10.33 3.92 -3.71
CA SER A 597 11.43 4.74 -3.17
C SER A 597 12.64 4.71 -4.13
N ASP A 598 13.30 5.84 -4.36
CA ASP A 598 14.51 5.91 -5.20
C ASP A 598 15.68 5.03 -4.71
N HIS A 599 15.62 4.60 -3.45
CA HIS A 599 16.58 3.66 -2.87
C HIS A 599 16.26 2.19 -3.16
N MET A 600 15.16 1.92 -3.88
CA MET A 600 14.73 0.60 -4.29
C MET A 600 14.76 0.53 -5.82
N ASP A 601 15.64 -0.31 -6.36
CA ASP A 601 15.63 -0.63 -7.78
C ASP A 601 14.38 -1.45 -8.07
N GLY A 602 13.44 -0.91 -8.86
CA GLY A 602 12.18 -1.58 -9.19
C GLY A 602 11.71 -1.24 -10.59
N ILE A 603 11.85 -2.20 -11.50
CA ILE A 603 11.21 -2.14 -12.83
C ILE A 603 9.78 -2.64 -12.69
N ALA A 604 8.82 -1.89 -13.22
CA ALA A 604 7.42 -2.28 -13.25
C ALA A 604 7.22 -3.46 -14.21
N GLU A 605 6.70 -4.57 -13.69
CA GLU A 605 6.35 -5.78 -14.44
C GLU A 605 4.85 -6.09 -14.32
N THR A 606 4.28 -6.73 -15.35
CA THR A 606 2.90 -7.25 -15.29
C THR A 606 2.84 -8.60 -14.57
N ALA A 607 1.63 -9.07 -14.23
CA ALA A 607 1.43 -10.38 -13.65
C ALA A 607 1.96 -11.51 -14.55
N GLU A 608 1.79 -11.39 -15.88
CA GLU A 608 2.29 -12.35 -16.85
C GLU A 608 3.82 -12.40 -16.87
N ALA A 609 4.48 -11.23 -16.90
CA ALA A 609 5.93 -11.14 -16.93
C ALA A 609 6.57 -11.73 -15.66
N ILE A 610 6.11 -11.29 -14.49
CA ILE A 610 6.68 -11.74 -13.22
C ILE A 610 6.31 -13.20 -12.92
N GLY A 611 5.13 -13.67 -13.35
CA GLY A 611 4.74 -15.08 -13.25
C GLY A 611 5.53 -15.99 -14.20
N ALA A 612 5.92 -15.51 -15.38
CA ALA A 612 6.83 -16.25 -16.26
C ALA A 612 8.25 -16.35 -15.69
N LYS A 613 8.69 -15.29 -15.01
CA LYS A 613 9.98 -15.25 -14.30
C LYS A 613 10.00 -16.17 -13.07
N TYR A 614 8.89 -16.21 -12.33
CA TYR A 614 8.73 -16.98 -11.11
C TYR A 614 7.50 -17.90 -11.20
N GLY A 615 7.73 -19.15 -11.58
CA GLY A 615 6.64 -20.10 -11.91
C GLY A 615 5.72 -20.50 -10.75
N ASP A 616 6.06 -20.19 -9.50
CA ASP A 616 5.28 -20.57 -8.31
C ASP A 616 4.25 -19.52 -7.87
N LEU A 617 4.26 -18.33 -8.47
CA LEU A 617 3.39 -17.22 -8.06
C LEU A 617 1.91 -17.47 -8.42
N GLN A 618 1.03 -17.29 -7.43
CA GLN A 618 -0.43 -17.46 -7.60
C GLN A 618 -1.19 -16.13 -7.56
N PHE A 619 -1.77 -15.74 -8.68
CA PHE A 619 -2.50 -14.47 -8.85
C PHE A 619 -4.02 -14.64 -8.77
N SER A 620 -4.64 -13.84 -7.90
CA SER A 620 -6.08 -13.60 -7.84
C SER A 620 -6.55 -12.71 -9.00
N LYS A 621 -7.88 -12.57 -9.17
CA LYS A 621 -8.47 -11.72 -10.21
C LYS A 621 -7.95 -10.28 -10.17
N HIS A 622 -7.80 -9.70 -8.98
CA HIS A 622 -7.34 -8.33 -8.82
C HIS A 622 -5.83 -8.19 -9.06
N GLU A 623 -5.03 -9.14 -8.54
CA GLU A 623 -3.57 -9.13 -8.71
C GLU A 623 -3.16 -9.29 -10.18
N ARG A 624 -3.96 -9.96 -11.03
CA ARG A 624 -3.71 -10.01 -12.49
C ARG A 624 -3.76 -8.65 -13.17
N GLN A 625 -4.43 -7.66 -12.57
CA GLN A 625 -4.50 -6.28 -13.05
C GLN A 625 -3.45 -5.39 -12.36
N GLY A 626 -2.58 -5.98 -11.55
CA GLY A 626 -1.59 -5.29 -10.77
C GLY A 626 -0.26 -5.09 -11.49
N THR A 627 0.51 -4.17 -10.93
CA THR A 627 1.90 -3.90 -11.29
C THR A 627 2.79 -4.45 -10.18
N PHE A 628 3.92 -5.03 -10.56
CA PHE A 628 4.83 -5.70 -9.64
C PHE A 628 6.22 -5.11 -9.75
N PHE A 629 6.89 -4.96 -8.61
CA PHE A 629 8.26 -4.47 -8.52
C PHE A 629 9.09 -5.48 -7.74
N GLU A 630 10.10 -6.04 -8.38
CA GLU A 630 11.09 -6.86 -7.70
C GLU A 630 12.09 -5.97 -6.98
N VAL A 631 12.24 -6.15 -5.67
CA VAL A 631 13.17 -5.39 -4.83
C VAL A 631 13.92 -6.39 -3.94
N GLY A 632 15.17 -6.70 -4.30
CA GLY A 632 15.98 -7.71 -3.62
C GLY A 632 15.37 -9.12 -3.73
N ASP A 633 15.04 -9.74 -2.59
CA ASP A 633 14.35 -11.04 -2.51
C ASP A 633 12.82 -10.93 -2.47
N SER A 634 12.30 -9.69 -2.48
CA SER A 634 10.92 -9.35 -2.22
C SER A 634 10.22 -8.86 -3.49
N ILE A 635 8.89 -8.97 -3.51
CA ILE A 635 8.03 -8.43 -4.55
C ILE A 635 7.05 -7.45 -3.91
N ILE A 636 7.05 -6.20 -4.36
CA ILE A 636 5.99 -5.23 -4.03
C ILE A 636 4.90 -5.36 -5.11
N SER A 637 3.69 -5.70 -4.68
CA SER A 637 2.54 -5.86 -5.57
C SER A 637 1.58 -4.68 -5.38
N VAL A 638 1.23 -3.98 -6.45
CA VAL A 638 0.22 -2.90 -6.42
C VAL A 638 -0.95 -3.23 -7.34
N TYR A 639 -2.14 -3.38 -6.79
CA TYR A 639 -3.32 -3.79 -7.59
C TYR A 639 -4.61 -3.09 -7.18
N PRO A 640 -5.53 -2.85 -8.15
CA PRO A 640 -6.78 -2.15 -7.91
C PRO A 640 -7.81 -3.07 -7.23
N LYS A 641 -8.53 -2.53 -6.25
CA LYS A 641 -9.69 -3.18 -5.66
C LYS A 641 -10.85 -2.21 -5.53
N LYS A 642 -12.03 -2.61 -6.04
CA LYS A 642 -13.26 -1.85 -5.88
C LYS A 642 -13.75 -1.96 -4.43
N GLU A 643 -13.95 -0.83 -3.77
CA GLU A 643 -14.55 -0.73 -2.44
C GLU A 643 -15.78 0.18 -2.47
N TYR A 644 -16.79 -0.15 -1.67
CA TYR A 644 -18.05 0.58 -1.58
C TYR A 644 -18.09 1.45 -0.33
N TYR A 645 -18.67 2.64 -0.46
CA TYR A 645 -18.88 3.56 0.65
C TYR A 645 -20.26 4.21 0.59
N SER A 646 -20.84 4.49 1.76
CA SER A 646 -22.12 5.20 1.84
C SER A 646 -21.91 6.70 1.62
N THR A 647 -22.79 7.31 0.83
CA THR A 647 -22.74 8.74 0.48
C THR A 647 -23.33 9.63 1.58
N THR A 648 -24.17 9.07 2.43
CA THR A 648 -24.77 9.71 3.60
C THR A 648 -24.06 9.28 4.90
N VAL A 649 -23.93 10.22 5.84
CA VAL A 649 -23.14 10.05 7.09
C VAL A 649 -23.77 9.07 8.07
#